data_AF-A0A954Q400-F1
#
_entry.id   AF-A0A954Q400-F1
#
_cell.length_a   1.000
_cell.length_b   1.000
_cell.length_c   1.000
_cell.angle_alpha   90.00
_cell.angle_beta   90.00
_cell.angle_gamma   90.00
#
_symmetry.space_group_name_H-M   'P 1'
#
loop_
_entity.id
_entity.type
_entity.pdbx_description
1 polymer ?
#
loop_
_entity_poly.entity_id
_entity_poly.type
_entity_poly.pdbx_seq_one_letter_code
_entity_poly.pdbx_strand_id
1 'polypeptide(L)'
;MESLADVTVPQVQITFPGDLFSASVFLDRLFEMMRRHRIYYSLLLSVLMFGSGAGVVPTQADAEDGGTKQILLVAGSPSHGYGAHEHYAGLRILQDAIQQSSEKAKVTLVRGWPSDEQVAAADTIVIYCDGGGRHVAMDHRDQLRRRLAEGAGLVCLHYAVEMTPGQPGKDWEELLGGHFEINYSVNPHWVAEFKTLPDHPITRGVAPFATDDEWYFHMRFTELGKVTPILSAVAPEHTMKRPDGAHSGNPDVRKSVAAGEPQTVAWAYERPDGGRSFGFTGGHYHWNWGNDDVRRLVTNAILWTAGRPIDPDGASLGKPVGIKRLLEDQDYDQPKNFNEEDTAKKFHLTAINSPKIQPASKEKGKAIFLSETLTSETKRHRVEIDASIKGVSDLYLIVDDGGDGFTCDWVDWVDPTVHGPDGTKSLVELGWESATTGWGSVQKDLNCEGKPWSVAGEVIGAHAIGTHANSVIHFKIPDGYTRLTVTGALDTGGVSQNNGKSTSVRLAVYSGAAPKSLGQAPDQSEDGDQRDPENAIAGITIAEGLEATLSASEPVLRSLTNLDIDSRGRVWVCDVMNYRRNLGSRPEGDRILILEDTTGDGVMDDVKTFYQGRDIDSAMGICVLENATGVEVIVTASPNVWRFTDADGDGVPEKKVAMFTGVGNPQHDHSGHSFLFGPDGKLYWNFGNTGEQVKDANGQTVIDIHGRAVIDNGAPLYGGMPFRCDLDGSHFEVLAHNFRNNWETTVDSFGTLWQSDNDDDGNRGTRINFVMEHGNYGYRDEKTGGGWRDERINQEDEIMHRHWHLNDPGVVPNMLQTGAGSPSGICFYEGRLLPKRFWDQIIHCDPGPNMVRAYPATPDGAGYSATIEPLMTGTADPWFRPADVCTAPDGSLFVTDWYDPGVGGHRQGDSDRGRLFRLAPPGTKYEVPKFDFSTAAGAVEALKNPNLAVRARAWRSLHEMGHDAESALLGLYADPNPRMKARALWLLGKIPGHGREYVEAGLADSNPDLRITAIRLAKQLTDQPSGWIAEAADDESVAVRREVAVAIRYDESDAMPELWARLATSYDGQDRWYLEALGIGSDVRAEECFDAYLDAVKGHWDTPAGRDIVWRVRAPKAAEAMVSLIADPSRPLKETDRYFRSLEFHDADVRTKALKRLLP
;
A
#
# COMPACT_ATOMS: atom_id res chain seq x y z
N MET A 1 -11.54 -10.42 68.79
CA MET A 1 -11.36 -11.62 69.63
C MET A 1 -12.56 -12.52 69.43
N GLU A 2 -12.28 -13.74 69.01
CA GLU A 2 -13.02 -15.00 69.21
C GLU A 2 -14.54 -15.11 69.04
N SER A 3 -14.85 -16.08 68.16
CA SER A 3 -15.88 -17.13 68.26
C SER A 3 -17.10 -16.95 67.34
N LEU A 4 -17.27 -17.93 66.45
CA LEU A 4 -18.41 -18.85 66.45
C LEU A 4 -18.22 -19.92 65.37
N ALA A 5 -18.44 -21.15 65.80
CA ALA A 5 -18.43 -22.37 65.00
C ALA A 5 -19.75 -22.58 64.26
N ASP A 6 -19.69 -23.52 63.32
CA ASP A 6 -20.77 -24.33 62.73
C ASP A 6 -21.80 -23.68 61.79
N VAL A 7 -21.62 -23.93 60.48
CA VAL A 7 -22.68 -24.46 59.62
C VAL A 7 -22.09 -25.51 58.65
N THR A 8 -22.64 -26.71 58.72
CA THR A 8 -22.39 -27.88 57.88
C THR A 8 -22.99 -27.69 56.47
N VAL A 9 -22.23 -28.01 55.42
CA VAL A 9 -22.71 -28.11 54.03
C VAL A 9 -22.79 -29.60 53.66
N PRO A 10 -23.87 -30.08 53.00
CA PRO A 10 -24.02 -31.50 52.71
C PRO A 10 -23.04 -31.95 51.62
N GLN A 11 -22.36 -33.08 51.85
CA GLN A 11 -21.66 -33.79 50.78
C GLN A 11 -22.68 -34.34 49.78
N VAL A 12 -22.80 -33.67 48.64
CA VAL A 12 -23.37 -34.28 47.44
C VAL A 12 -22.27 -35.12 46.80
N GLN A 13 -22.31 -36.43 47.01
CA GLN A 13 -21.57 -37.39 46.19
C GLN A 13 -22.20 -37.38 44.79
N ILE A 14 -21.53 -36.74 43.82
CA ILE A 14 -21.79 -36.96 42.41
C ILE A 14 -20.92 -38.14 41.98
N THR A 15 -21.53 -39.30 41.82
CA THR A 15 -20.96 -40.45 41.13
C THR A 15 -20.92 -40.17 39.63
N PHE A 16 -19.72 -40.05 39.05
CA PHE A 16 -19.53 -40.06 37.61
C PHE A 16 -19.52 -41.52 37.11
N PRO A 17 -20.42 -41.92 36.19
CA PRO A 17 -20.28 -43.19 35.50
C PRO A 17 -19.24 -43.03 34.38
N GLY A 18 -18.16 -43.82 34.50
CA GLY A 18 -17.26 -44.28 33.44
C GLY A 18 -16.95 -43.35 32.26
N ASP A 19 -15.76 -42.74 32.29
CA ASP A 19 -14.74 -42.94 31.25
C ASP A 19 -13.43 -42.27 31.67
N LEU A 20 -12.42 -43.08 31.99
CA LEU A 20 -11.06 -42.65 32.38
C LEU A 20 -10.21 -42.14 31.20
N PHE A 21 -10.86 -41.70 30.10
CA PHE A 21 -10.22 -41.14 28.91
C PHE A 21 -10.39 -39.62 28.74
N SER A 22 -11.12 -38.91 29.63
CA SER A 22 -11.42 -37.47 29.42
C SER A 22 -10.60 -36.49 30.27
N ALA A 23 -10.06 -36.89 31.44
CA ALA A 23 -9.35 -35.96 32.33
C ALA A 23 -7.97 -35.54 31.80
N SER A 24 -7.21 -36.45 31.17
CA SER A 24 -5.90 -36.12 30.58
C SER A 24 -6.05 -35.28 29.32
N VAL A 25 -7.04 -35.56 28.46
CA VAL A 25 -7.30 -34.76 27.25
C VAL A 25 -7.77 -33.35 27.61
N PHE A 26 -8.60 -33.21 28.65
CA PHE A 26 -9.01 -31.91 29.16
C PHE A 26 -7.82 -31.12 29.73
N LEU A 27 -6.98 -31.77 30.54
CA LEU A 27 -5.76 -31.14 31.09
C LEU A 27 -4.73 -30.81 30.01
N ASP A 28 -4.47 -31.70 29.06
CA ASP A 28 -3.54 -31.47 27.95
C ASP A 28 -4.04 -30.37 27.01
N ARG A 29 -5.35 -30.31 26.75
CA ARG A 29 -5.97 -29.23 25.98
C ARG A 29 -5.93 -27.91 26.75
N LEU A 30 -6.16 -27.94 28.07
CA LEU A 30 -6.00 -26.78 28.95
C LEU A 30 -4.55 -26.30 28.98
N PHE A 31 -3.57 -27.21 29.07
CA PHE A 31 -2.14 -26.89 29.03
C PHE A 31 -1.70 -26.33 27.67
N GLU A 32 -2.20 -26.90 26.56
CA GLU A 32 -1.92 -26.41 25.21
C GLU A 32 -2.57 -25.03 24.97
N MET A 33 -3.78 -24.81 25.48
CA MET A 33 -4.46 -23.51 25.49
C MET A 33 -3.72 -22.49 26.36
N MET A 34 -3.22 -22.90 27.54
CA MET A 34 -2.37 -22.10 28.42
C MET A 34 -1.01 -21.76 27.78
N ARG A 35 -0.46 -22.65 26.94
CA ARG A 35 0.81 -22.46 26.24
C ARG A 35 0.67 -21.46 25.08
N ARG A 36 -0.47 -21.47 24.40
CA ARG A 36 -0.78 -20.60 23.24
C ARG A 36 -1.15 -19.17 23.62
N HIS A 37 -1.81 -18.95 24.76
CA HIS A 37 -2.37 -17.62 25.11
C HIS A 37 -1.67 -17.00 26.35
N ARG A 38 -0.38 -16.66 26.19
CA ARG A 38 0.53 -16.12 27.24
C ARG A 38 0.05 -14.84 27.95
N ILE A 39 -0.91 -14.09 27.39
CA ILE A 39 -1.40 -12.82 27.94
C ILE A 39 -2.32 -13.01 29.15
N TYR A 40 -2.96 -14.19 29.29
CA TYR A 40 -3.88 -14.49 30.40
C TYR A 40 -3.15 -14.96 31.69
N TYR A 41 -1.82 -14.98 31.68
CA TYR A 41 -0.98 -15.65 32.67
C TYR A 41 -0.71 -14.83 33.95
N SER A 42 -0.84 -13.51 33.92
CA SER A 42 -0.54 -12.64 35.08
C SER A 42 -1.52 -12.82 36.26
N LEU A 43 -2.66 -13.48 36.03
CA LEU A 43 -3.66 -13.72 37.06
C LEU A 43 -3.48 -15.06 37.81
N LEU A 44 -2.56 -15.93 37.39
CA LEU A 44 -2.73 -17.37 37.65
C LEU A 44 -1.62 -18.15 38.34
N LEU A 45 -0.45 -17.60 38.73
CA LEU A 45 0.46 -18.41 39.58
C LEU A 45 1.43 -17.63 40.47
N SER A 46 1.20 -17.78 41.77
CA SER A 46 2.24 -17.83 42.80
C SER A 46 2.44 -19.30 43.22
N VAL A 47 3.71 -19.69 43.44
CA VAL A 47 4.22 -20.92 44.12
C VAL A 47 4.72 -22.06 43.20
N LEU A 48 6.04 -22.14 42.97
CA LEU A 48 6.93 -23.22 43.47
C LEU A 48 8.40 -23.06 43.02
N MET A 49 9.31 -23.48 43.93
CA MET A 49 10.73 -23.15 44.03
C MET A 49 11.71 -24.24 43.53
N PHE A 50 12.87 -23.76 43.05
CA PHE A 50 14.28 -24.20 43.21
C PHE A 50 14.75 -25.66 43.06
N GLY A 51 15.93 -25.79 42.40
CA GLY A 51 16.88 -26.89 42.60
C GLY A 51 18.18 -26.74 41.78
N SER A 52 19.32 -26.62 42.48
CA SER A 52 20.67 -26.25 42.02
C SER A 52 21.63 -27.42 41.71
N GLY A 53 22.72 -27.17 40.96
CA GLY A 53 23.93 -28.04 40.98
C GLY A 53 25.11 -27.56 40.12
N ALA A 54 26.23 -27.20 40.76
CA ALA A 54 27.59 -27.00 40.20
C ALA A 54 28.28 -28.37 39.92
N GLY A 55 29.35 -28.58 39.15
CA GLY A 55 30.37 -27.79 38.46
C GLY A 55 31.67 -28.62 38.46
N VAL A 56 32.41 -28.78 37.35
CA VAL A 56 33.79 -29.37 37.32
C VAL A 56 34.58 -28.84 36.10
N VAL A 57 35.86 -28.48 36.31
CA VAL A 57 36.88 -28.07 35.32
C VAL A 57 37.82 -29.25 35.02
N PRO A 58 38.41 -29.34 33.80
CA PRO A 58 39.86 -29.64 33.74
C PRO A 58 40.67 -28.84 32.70
N THR A 59 41.98 -29.02 32.84
CA THR A 59 43.18 -28.28 32.40
C THR A 59 43.65 -28.47 30.95
N GLN A 60 44.51 -27.55 30.51
CA GLN A 60 45.16 -27.40 29.18
C GLN A 60 46.50 -28.17 29.02
N ALA A 61 46.97 -28.25 27.77
CA ALA A 61 48.27 -28.69 27.18
C ALA A 61 48.21 -30.05 26.45
N ASP A 62 48.70 -30.26 25.21
CA ASP A 62 49.51 -29.47 24.27
C ASP A 62 49.17 -29.89 22.81
N ALA A 63 49.60 -29.06 21.86
CA ALA A 63 49.32 -29.11 20.41
C ALA A 63 50.02 -30.24 19.62
N GLU A 64 49.33 -30.81 18.62
CA GLU A 64 49.67 -30.69 17.18
C GLU A 64 48.67 -31.44 16.25
N ASP A 65 48.52 -30.91 15.04
CA ASP A 65 47.77 -31.37 13.84
C ASP A 65 46.22 -31.45 13.89
N GLY A 66 45.60 -30.27 13.76
CA GLY A 66 44.65 -30.03 12.67
C GLY A 66 43.42 -30.94 12.53
N GLY A 67 42.67 -31.16 13.61
CA GLY A 67 41.33 -31.77 13.57
C GLY A 67 40.29 -30.92 12.81
N THR A 68 39.17 -31.54 12.41
CA THR A 68 38.05 -30.86 11.74
C THR A 68 37.41 -29.85 12.69
N LYS A 69 37.33 -28.58 12.27
CA LYS A 69 36.72 -27.49 13.04
C LYS A 69 35.22 -27.38 12.77
N GLN A 70 34.41 -27.19 13.81
CA GLN A 70 32.97 -26.97 13.72
C GLN A 70 32.68 -25.47 13.67
N ILE A 71 32.15 -24.99 12.54
CA ILE A 71 31.73 -23.60 12.38
C ILE A 71 30.20 -23.57 12.39
N LEU A 72 29.64 -22.80 13.32
CA LEU A 72 28.20 -22.64 13.49
C LEU A 72 27.78 -21.28 12.96
N LEU A 73 27.01 -21.27 11.88
CA LEU A 73 26.42 -20.07 11.28
C LEU A 73 24.99 -19.91 11.78
N VAL A 74 24.66 -18.74 12.32
CA VAL A 74 23.38 -18.43 12.96
C VAL A 74 22.73 -17.26 12.21
N ALA A 75 21.71 -17.57 11.41
CA ALA A 75 20.93 -16.58 10.67
C ALA A 75 19.79 -16.04 11.53
N GLY A 76 19.66 -14.72 11.60
CA GLY A 76 18.51 -14.03 12.18
C GLY A 76 17.22 -14.21 11.37
N SER A 77 16.13 -13.70 11.93
CA SER A 77 14.87 -13.61 11.16
C SER A 77 15.01 -12.55 10.06
N PRO A 78 14.32 -12.69 8.92
CA PRO A 78 14.31 -11.69 7.86
C PRO A 78 13.74 -10.35 8.38
N SER A 79 14.29 -9.19 7.95
CA SER A 79 13.82 -7.88 8.44
C SER A 79 13.69 -6.71 7.45
N HIS A 80 14.36 -6.68 6.28
CA HIS A 80 14.42 -5.47 5.41
C HIS A 80 14.07 -5.68 3.93
N GLY A 81 13.42 -6.80 3.58
CA GLY A 81 12.95 -7.08 2.21
C GLY A 81 14.05 -7.55 1.25
N TYR A 82 13.64 -7.88 0.01
CA TYR A 82 14.50 -8.55 -0.98
C TYR A 82 15.82 -7.81 -1.25
N GLY A 83 16.93 -8.52 -1.08
CA GLY A 83 18.27 -7.99 -1.34
C GLY A 83 18.85 -7.14 -0.21
N ALA A 84 18.14 -6.99 0.92
CA ALA A 84 18.62 -6.32 2.12
C ALA A 84 18.38 -7.17 3.39
N HIS A 85 19.36 -7.25 4.28
CA HIS A 85 19.30 -8.11 5.49
C HIS A 85 18.97 -9.58 5.18
N GLU A 86 19.52 -10.07 4.06
CA GLU A 86 19.46 -11.47 3.62
C GLU A 86 20.40 -12.34 4.48
N HIS A 87 20.05 -12.50 5.75
CA HIS A 87 20.87 -13.15 6.77
C HIS A 87 21.21 -14.59 6.40
N TYR A 88 20.22 -15.38 5.99
CA TYR A 88 20.44 -16.78 5.66
C TYR A 88 21.12 -16.92 4.30
N ALA A 89 20.66 -16.20 3.28
CA ALA A 89 21.25 -16.25 1.94
C ALA A 89 22.74 -15.83 1.97
N GLY A 90 23.07 -14.77 2.71
CA GLY A 90 24.45 -14.32 2.91
C GLY A 90 25.30 -15.39 3.60
N LEU A 91 24.77 -16.04 4.65
CA LEU A 91 25.47 -17.14 5.33
C LEU A 91 25.62 -18.40 4.46
N ARG A 92 24.72 -18.66 3.50
CA ARG A 92 24.88 -19.75 2.51
C ARG A 92 26.06 -19.48 1.59
N ILE A 93 26.22 -18.24 1.11
CA ILE A 93 27.39 -17.85 0.30
C ILE A 93 28.69 -18.00 1.07
N LEU A 94 28.70 -17.58 2.35
CA LEU A 94 29.86 -17.74 3.21
C LEU A 94 30.13 -19.21 3.55
N GLN A 95 29.10 -20.04 3.74
CA GLN A 95 29.24 -21.48 3.91
C GLN A 95 29.98 -22.11 2.72
N ASP A 96 29.58 -21.76 1.48
CA ASP A 96 30.22 -22.26 0.27
C ASP A 96 31.72 -21.85 0.23
N ALA A 97 32.03 -20.58 0.55
CA ALA A 97 33.40 -20.07 0.59
C ALA A 97 34.28 -20.78 1.64
N ILE A 98 33.73 -21.02 2.85
CA ILE A 98 34.43 -21.72 3.93
C ILE A 98 34.74 -23.16 3.54
N GLN A 99 33.76 -23.86 2.96
CA GLN A 99 33.91 -25.26 2.56
C GLN A 99 34.93 -25.42 1.43
N GLN A 100 34.98 -24.47 0.49
CA GLN A 100 36.00 -24.45 -0.57
C GLN A 100 37.40 -24.09 -0.05
N SER A 101 37.47 -23.27 0.99
CA SER A 101 38.74 -22.87 1.60
C SER A 101 39.34 -23.94 2.51
N SER A 102 38.53 -24.82 3.09
CA SER A 102 39.04 -25.86 3.98
C SER A 102 38.14 -27.09 4.09
N GLU A 103 38.64 -28.22 3.59
CA GLU A 103 38.02 -29.54 3.79
C GLU A 103 37.97 -29.96 5.29
N LYS A 104 38.78 -29.31 6.13
CA LYS A 104 38.83 -29.51 7.59
C LYS A 104 37.91 -28.54 8.34
N ALA A 105 36.98 -27.86 7.69
CA ALA A 105 35.96 -27.00 8.30
C ALA A 105 34.56 -27.54 8.03
N LYS A 106 33.89 -28.07 9.05
CA LYS A 106 32.50 -28.52 8.96
C LYS A 106 31.57 -27.39 9.38
N VAL A 107 30.68 -27.00 8.47
CA VAL A 107 29.77 -25.86 8.67
C VAL A 107 28.36 -26.36 8.99
N THR A 108 27.77 -25.85 10.06
CA THR A 108 26.36 -26.01 10.39
C THR A 108 25.67 -24.65 10.28
N LEU A 109 24.60 -24.54 9.51
CA LEU A 109 23.82 -23.32 9.36
C LEU A 109 22.43 -23.52 9.95
N VAL A 110 22.00 -22.61 10.83
CA VAL A 110 20.69 -22.61 11.47
C VAL A 110 19.97 -21.26 11.28
N ARG A 111 18.64 -21.29 11.33
CA ARG A 111 17.79 -20.09 11.44
C ARG A 111 17.32 -19.96 12.89
N GLY A 112 17.54 -18.79 13.50
CA GLY A 112 17.30 -18.57 14.93
C GLY A 112 18.39 -19.18 15.82
N TRP A 113 18.23 -19.04 17.14
CA TRP A 113 19.25 -19.49 18.09
C TRP A 113 19.44 -21.03 18.03
N PRO A 114 20.68 -21.53 17.91
CA PRO A 114 21.00 -22.97 17.84
C PRO A 114 20.66 -23.74 19.13
N SER A 115 20.55 -25.05 19.02
CA SER A 115 20.44 -25.94 20.19
C SER A 115 21.72 -25.93 21.03
N ASP A 116 21.59 -26.24 22.32
CA ASP A 116 22.72 -26.30 23.27
C ASP A 116 23.85 -27.22 22.79
N GLU A 117 23.53 -28.34 22.16
CA GLU A 117 24.49 -29.28 21.59
C GLU A 117 25.29 -28.66 20.45
N GLN A 118 24.62 -27.90 19.57
CA GLN A 118 25.26 -27.20 18.46
C GLN A 118 26.18 -26.08 18.97
N VAL A 119 25.75 -25.32 19.98
CA VAL A 119 26.58 -24.29 20.61
C VAL A 119 27.81 -24.90 21.28
N ALA A 120 27.63 -25.99 22.04
CA ALA A 120 28.72 -26.67 22.74
C ALA A 120 29.77 -27.25 21.77
N ALA A 121 29.34 -27.73 20.60
CA ALA A 121 30.23 -28.31 19.60
C ALA A 121 31.02 -27.27 18.78
N ALA A 122 30.59 -26.00 18.75
CA ALA A 122 31.16 -24.99 17.85
C ALA A 122 32.57 -24.55 18.26
N ASP A 123 33.54 -24.64 17.36
CA ASP A 123 34.85 -23.98 17.48
C ASP A 123 34.77 -22.49 17.13
N THR A 124 33.78 -22.08 16.33
CA THR A 124 33.46 -20.68 16.04
C THR A 124 31.98 -20.51 15.77
N ILE A 125 31.41 -19.45 16.33
CA ILE A 125 30.01 -19.06 16.14
C ILE A 125 29.98 -17.77 15.33
N VAL A 126 29.28 -17.79 14.20
CA VAL A 126 29.06 -16.65 13.31
C VAL A 126 27.60 -16.25 13.41
N ILE A 127 27.33 -15.00 13.79
CA ILE A 127 25.99 -14.48 13.95
C ILE A 127 25.77 -13.39 12.91
N TYR A 128 24.71 -13.55 12.11
CA TYR A 128 24.25 -12.55 11.17
C TYR A 128 22.75 -12.34 11.36
N CYS A 129 22.38 -11.24 12.02
CA CYS A 129 21.01 -10.93 12.41
C CYS A 129 20.82 -9.43 12.67
N ASP A 130 19.58 -9.04 12.95
CA ASP A 130 19.25 -7.74 13.52
C ASP A 130 19.84 -7.55 14.93
N GLY A 131 19.94 -6.30 15.37
CA GLY A 131 20.60 -5.89 16.60
C GLY A 131 19.62 -5.52 17.70
N GLY A 132 20.14 -4.95 18.79
CA GLY A 132 19.33 -4.49 19.90
C GLY A 132 18.45 -5.61 20.46
N GLY A 133 17.19 -5.32 20.81
CA GLY A 133 16.26 -6.31 21.36
C GLY A 133 15.96 -7.50 20.43
N ARG A 134 16.25 -7.40 19.12
CA ARG A 134 16.05 -8.47 18.13
C ARG A 134 17.29 -9.34 17.88
N HIS A 135 18.39 -9.07 18.58
CA HIS A 135 19.59 -9.87 18.45
C HIS A 135 19.35 -11.31 18.91
N VAL A 136 19.64 -12.29 18.05
CA VAL A 136 19.34 -13.72 18.33
C VAL A 136 20.05 -14.29 19.56
N ALA A 137 21.11 -13.62 20.04
CA ALA A 137 21.88 -14.01 21.21
C ALA A 137 21.44 -13.27 22.48
N MET A 138 20.45 -12.37 22.39
CA MET A 138 20.07 -11.48 23.49
C MET A 138 19.69 -12.27 24.75
N ASP A 139 18.89 -13.33 24.62
CA ASP A 139 18.50 -14.15 25.78
C ASP A 139 19.49 -15.29 26.08
N HIS A 140 20.58 -15.38 25.32
CA HIS A 140 21.53 -16.50 25.36
C HIS A 140 22.98 -16.05 25.63
N ARG A 141 23.19 -14.79 26.04
CA ARG A 141 24.53 -14.21 26.27
C ARG A 141 25.36 -15.00 27.27
N ASP A 142 24.76 -15.54 28.33
CA ASP A 142 25.47 -16.36 29.33
C ASP A 142 25.94 -17.69 28.76
N GLN A 143 25.14 -18.31 27.90
CA GLN A 143 25.51 -19.54 27.20
C GLN A 143 26.66 -19.28 26.22
N LEU A 144 26.55 -18.19 25.45
CA LEU A 144 27.60 -17.76 24.53
C LEU A 144 28.90 -17.47 25.26
N ARG A 145 28.85 -16.70 26.37
CA ARG A 145 30.02 -16.40 27.21
C ARG A 145 30.71 -17.66 27.70
N ARG A 146 29.95 -18.64 28.22
CA ARG A 146 30.53 -19.92 28.67
C ARG A 146 31.28 -20.60 27.54
N ARG A 147 30.70 -20.65 26.35
CA ARG A 147 31.35 -21.31 25.21
C ARG A 147 32.60 -20.57 24.73
N LEU A 148 32.57 -19.23 24.69
CA LEU A 148 33.72 -18.43 24.26
C LEU A 148 34.88 -18.49 25.26
N ALA A 149 34.59 -18.59 26.56
CA ALA A 149 35.60 -18.80 27.61
C ALA A 149 36.34 -20.15 27.48
N GLU A 150 35.76 -21.13 26.78
CA GLU A 150 36.40 -22.41 26.43
C GLU A 150 37.29 -22.31 25.18
N GLY A 151 37.47 -21.10 24.64
CA GLY A 151 38.36 -20.81 23.50
C GLY A 151 37.68 -20.80 22.13
N ALA A 152 36.35 -20.87 22.06
CA ALA A 152 35.62 -20.76 20.79
C ALA A 152 35.69 -19.34 20.20
N GLY A 153 35.66 -19.23 18.88
CA GLY A 153 35.63 -17.95 18.17
C GLY A 153 34.24 -17.32 18.08
N LEU A 154 34.18 -15.98 17.92
CA LEU A 154 32.94 -15.24 17.68
C LEU A 154 33.07 -14.33 16.45
N VAL A 155 32.10 -14.38 15.55
CA VAL A 155 31.98 -13.43 14.44
C VAL A 155 30.59 -12.80 14.45
N CYS A 156 30.50 -11.49 14.43
CA CYS A 156 29.23 -10.76 14.31
C CYS A 156 29.23 -9.89 13.05
N LEU A 157 28.20 -10.06 12.23
CA LEU A 157 28.03 -9.37 10.95
C LEU A 157 26.86 -8.37 11.00
N HIS A 158 27.09 -7.19 10.44
CA HIS A 158 26.13 -6.09 10.32
C HIS A 158 25.49 -5.75 11.67
N TYR A 159 24.16 -5.70 11.77
CA TYR A 159 23.42 -5.42 13.01
C TYR A 159 23.73 -6.38 14.18
N ALA A 160 24.34 -7.55 13.97
CA ALA A 160 24.79 -8.40 15.08
C ALA A 160 25.92 -7.78 15.93
N VAL A 161 26.46 -6.62 15.52
CA VAL A 161 27.38 -5.82 16.35
C VAL A 161 26.65 -4.82 17.25
N GLU A 162 25.33 -4.64 17.11
CA GLU A 162 24.53 -3.72 17.91
C GLU A 162 23.90 -4.39 19.12
N MET A 163 24.12 -3.78 20.29
CA MET A 163 23.54 -4.22 21.55
C MET A 163 22.77 -3.08 22.23
N THR A 164 21.76 -3.44 23.02
CA THR A 164 21.07 -2.48 23.87
C THR A 164 22.03 -1.92 24.93
N PRO A 165 21.95 -0.62 25.27
CA PRO A 165 22.82 -0.01 26.28
C PRO A 165 22.79 -0.74 27.62
N GLY A 166 23.89 -0.65 28.36
CA GLY A 166 24.03 -1.28 29.68
C GLY A 166 24.78 -2.61 29.63
N GLN A 167 24.31 -3.60 30.38
CA GLN A 167 25.02 -4.88 30.52
C GLN A 167 25.23 -5.61 29.17
N PRO A 168 24.25 -5.67 28.24
CA PRO A 168 24.44 -6.37 26.97
C PRO A 168 25.54 -5.75 26.10
N GLY A 169 25.69 -4.42 26.09
CA GLY A 169 26.81 -3.74 25.43
C GLY A 169 28.16 -4.06 26.04
N LYS A 170 28.27 -4.07 27.38
CA LYS A 170 29.49 -4.50 28.09
C LYS A 170 29.85 -5.95 27.79
N ASP A 171 28.84 -6.82 27.68
CA ASP A 171 29.04 -8.21 27.30
C ASP A 171 29.67 -8.29 25.89
N TRP A 172 29.27 -7.45 24.94
CA TRP A 172 29.88 -7.42 23.60
C TRP A 172 31.27 -6.76 23.60
N GLU A 173 31.54 -5.79 24.46
CA GLU A 173 32.91 -5.27 24.64
C GLU A 173 33.86 -6.38 25.11
N GLU A 174 33.40 -7.24 26.03
CA GLU A 174 34.16 -8.40 26.54
C GLU A 174 34.29 -9.52 25.50
N LEU A 175 33.21 -9.83 24.76
CA LEU A 175 33.15 -10.99 23.87
C LEU A 175 33.58 -10.69 22.43
N LEU A 176 33.27 -9.50 21.92
CA LEU A 176 33.52 -9.09 20.53
C LEU A 176 34.61 -8.00 20.42
N GLY A 177 34.98 -7.36 21.53
CA GLY A 177 35.98 -6.29 21.58
C GLY A 177 35.43 -4.90 21.25
N GLY A 178 34.20 -4.83 20.74
CA GLY A 178 33.51 -3.59 20.45
C GLY A 178 32.08 -3.82 20.02
N HIS A 179 31.26 -2.76 20.05
CA HIS A 179 29.85 -2.82 19.66
C HIS A 179 29.30 -1.47 19.21
N PHE A 180 28.18 -1.51 18.50
CA PHE A 180 27.35 -0.35 18.23
C PHE A 180 26.46 -0.08 19.44
N GLU A 181 26.49 1.15 19.94
CA GLU A 181 25.63 1.61 21.04
C GLU A 181 24.70 2.73 20.55
N ILE A 182 23.39 2.57 20.75
CA ILE A 182 22.42 3.60 20.35
C ILE A 182 22.70 4.94 21.05
N ASN A 183 22.50 6.04 20.33
CA ASN A 183 22.84 7.42 20.69
C ASN A 183 24.35 7.72 20.78
N TYR A 184 25.23 6.73 20.55
CA TYR A 184 26.67 6.93 20.48
C TYR A 184 27.20 6.64 19.08
N SER A 185 26.84 5.48 18.53
CA SER A 185 27.21 5.02 17.19
C SER A 185 26.18 5.43 16.12
N VAL A 186 26.58 5.41 14.85
CA VAL A 186 25.72 5.83 13.71
C VAL A 186 25.74 4.85 12.56
N ASN A 187 24.63 4.73 11.83
CA ASN A 187 24.45 3.79 10.70
C ASN A 187 24.00 4.43 9.36
N PRO A 188 24.75 5.39 8.79
CA PRO A 188 24.40 5.95 7.48
C PRO A 188 24.72 4.98 6.33
N HIS A 189 24.06 5.14 5.18
CA HIS A 189 24.51 4.53 3.91
C HIS A 189 25.54 5.42 3.22
N TRP A 190 26.69 4.84 2.86
CA TRP A 190 27.75 5.53 2.14
C TRP A 190 28.75 4.57 1.49
N VAL A 191 29.51 5.07 0.52
CA VAL A 191 30.63 4.34 -0.10
C VAL A 191 31.86 4.46 0.79
N ALA A 192 32.26 3.36 1.44
CA ALA A 192 33.51 3.31 2.21
C ALA A 192 34.67 2.84 1.31
N GLU A 193 35.79 3.58 1.32
CA GLU A 193 36.99 3.27 0.55
C GLU A 193 38.11 2.73 1.46
N PHE A 194 38.48 1.45 1.29
CA PHE A 194 39.53 0.79 2.07
C PHE A 194 40.84 0.73 1.30
N LYS A 195 41.57 1.85 1.30
CA LYS A 195 42.79 2.05 0.49
C LYS A 195 44.01 1.30 1.03
N THR A 196 44.06 1.08 2.34
CA THR A 196 45.17 0.42 3.02
C THR A 196 44.63 -0.59 4.01
N LEU A 197 45.21 -1.79 4.02
CA LEU A 197 44.85 -2.87 4.94
C LEU A 197 46.02 -3.14 5.89
N PRO A 198 45.79 -3.44 7.18
CA PRO A 198 46.85 -3.78 8.12
C PRO A 198 47.52 -5.11 7.73
N ASP A 199 48.76 -5.32 8.19
CA ASP A 199 49.41 -6.64 8.14
C ASP A 199 48.78 -7.55 9.20
N HIS A 200 47.77 -8.33 8.78
CA HIS A 200 47.02 -9.24 9.64
C HIS A 200 46.61 -10.50 8.85
N PRO A 201 46.52 -11.70 9.46
CA PRO A 201 46.08 -12.89 8.74
C PRO A 201 44.72 -12.74 8.02
N ILE A 202 43.80 -11.95 8.59
CA ILE A 202 42.47 -11.69 8.01
C ILE A 202 42.54 -10.95 6.66
N THR A 203 43.56 -10.12 6.44
CA THR A 203 43.70 -9.29 5.23
C THR A 203 44.52 -9.96 4.12
N ARG A 204 45.01 -11.19 4.34
CA ARG A 204 45.75 -11.96 3.33
C ARG A 204 44.91 -12.21 2.09
N GLY A 205 45.48 -11.89 0.92
CA GLY A 205 44.80 -12.00 -0.37
C GLY A 205 43.67 -11.00 -0.60
N VAL A 206 43.37 -10.09 0.33
CA VAL A 206 42.34 -9.06 0.17
C VAL A 206 42.97 -7.84 -0.51
N ALA A 207 42.45 -7.43 -1.67
CA ALA A 207 42.89 -6.21 -2.35
C ALA A 207 42.19 -4.98 -1.76
N PRO A 208 42.73 -3.76 -1.92
CA PRO A 208 41.98 -2.53 -1.64
C PRO A 208 40.67 -2.49 -2.43
N PHE A 209 39.56 -2.17 -1.76
CA PHE A 209 38.23 -2.14 -2.37
C PHE A 209 37.39 -0.97 -1.85
N ALA A 210 36.28 -0.70 -2.54
CA ALA A 210 35.25 0.24 -2.10
C ALA A 210 33.87 -0.36 -2.35
N THR A 211 32.93 -0.10 -1.43
CA THR A 211 31.59 -0.69 -1.47
C THR A 211 30.57 0.25 -0.84
N ASP A 212 29.43 0.42 -1.51
CA ASP A 212 28.25 1.11 -1.01
C ASP A 212 27.47 0.20 -0.07
N ASP A 213 27.36 0.56 1.21
CA ASP A 213 26.69 -0.23 2.25
C ASP A 213 26.20 0.70 3.38
N GLU A 214 25.46 0.15 4.35
CA GLU A 214 25.11 0.83 5.61
C GLU A 214 26.26 0.66 6.62
N TRP A 215 27.41 1.29 6.36
CA TRP A 215 28.59 1.12 7.23
C TRP A 215 28.44 1.87 8.56
N TYR A 216 28.55 1.15 9.67
CA TYR A 216 28.42 1.72 11.01
C TYR A 216 29.76 2.23 11.52
N PHE A 217 29.72 3.33 12.25
CA PHE A 217 30.92 3.88 12.85
C PHE A 217 30.66 4.62 14.17
N HIS A 218 31.76 5.12 14.75
CA HIS A 218 31.80 5.65 16.11
C HIS A 218 31.42 4.58 17.13
N MET A 219 32.10 3.43 17.03
CA MET A 219 31.83 2.24 17.82
C MET A 219 32.43 2.34 19.22
N ARG A 220 31.84 1.65 20.19
CA ARG A 220 32.47 1.39 21.49
C ARG A 220 33.52 0.31 21.33
N PHE A 221 34.70 0.49 21.92
CA PHE A 221 35.77 -0.50 21.94
C PHE A 221 36.28 -0.68 23.36
N THR A 222 36.63 -1.93 23.70
CA THR A 222 37.24 -2.25 24.98
C THR A 222 38.72 -1.87 25.01
N GLU A 223 39.23 -1.59 26.21
CA GLU A 223 40.67 -1.50 26.48
C GLU A 223 41.27 -2.85 26.93
N LEU A 224 40.42 -3.86 27.17
CA LEU A 224 40.84 -5.19 27.60
C LEU A 224 41.27 -6.03 26.39
N GLY A 225 42.43 -6.68 26.41
CA GLY A 225 42.91 -7.49 25.27
C GLY A 225 43.44 -6.63 24.12
N LYS A 226 43.45 -7.16 22.89
CA LYS A 226 43.99 -6.45 21.72
C LYS A 226 42.96 -6.34 20.60
N VAL A 227 42.37 -5.15 20.46
CA VAL A 227 41.53 -4.77 19.32
C VAL A 227 42.42 -4.24 18.19
N THR A 228 42.33 -4.85 17.01
CA THR A 228 43.06 -4.44 15.80
C THR A 228 42.04 -3.99 14.75
N PRO A 229 42.01 -2.70 14.37
CA PRO A 229 41.21 -2.23 13.24
C PRO A 229 41.61 -2.99 11.96
N ILE A 230 40.64 -3.60 11.28
CA ILE A 230 40.84 -4.36 10.04
C ILE A 230 40.43 -3.53 8.83
N LEU A 231 39.27 -2.87 8.92
CA LEU A 231 38.81 -1.90 7.93
C LEU A 231 38.56 -0.55 8.61
N SER A 232 39.16 0.50 8.06
CA SER A 232 38.89 1.88 8.45
C SER A 232 38.71 2.78 7.23
N ALA A 233 37.73 3.68 7.27
CA ALA A 233 37.46 4.63 6.19
C ALA A 233 37.04 6.00 6.75
N VAL A 234 37.30 7.07 6.01
CA VAL A 234 36.88 8.43 6.42
C VAL A 234 35.46 8.65 5.95
N ALA A 235 34.52 8.79 6.89
CA ALA A 235 33.13 9.04 6.58
C ALA A 235 32.96 10.46 6.00
N PRO A 236 32.25 10.65 4.87
CA PRO A 236 32.04 11.97 4.28
C PRO A 236 31.01 12.79 5.07
N GLU A 237 31.09 14.12 5.03
CA GLU A 237 30.19 15.01 5.79
C GLU A 237 28.70 14.73 5.61
N HIS A 238 28.28 14.26 4.42
CA HIS A 238 26.86 13.99 4.14
C HIS A 238 26.28 12.86 5.01
N THR A 239 27.12 12.00 5.59
CA THR A 239 26.68 10.96 6.54
C THR A 239 26.04 11.55 7.80
N MET A 240 26.29 12.83 8.10
CA MET A 240 25.78 13.56 9.26
C MET A 240 24.53 14.40 8.96
N LYS A 241 23.88 14.24 7.80
CA LYS A 241 22.69 15.03 7.45
C LYS A 241 21.46 14.76 8.31
N ARG A 242 21.32 13.54 8.87
CA ARG A 242 20.21 13.20 9.77
C ARG A 242 20.33 14.00 11.08
N PRO A 243 19.22 14.45 11.70
CA PRO A 243 19.23 15.03 13.05
C PRO A 243 19.81 14.08 14.09
N ASP A 244 20.12 14.60 15.28
CA ASP A 244 20.67 13.76 16.34
C ASP A 244 19.63 12.75 16.85
N GLY A 245 20.05 11.51 17.12
CA GLY A 245 19.13 10.43 17.46
C GLY A 245 19.78 9.07 17.69
N ALA A 246 18.95 8.05 17.93
CA ALA A 246 19.38 6.73 18.41
C ALA A 246 20.35 5.99 17.47
N HIS A 247 20.22 6.17 16.15
CA HIS A 247 21.13 5.58 15.16
C HIS A 247 21.70 6.63 14.18
N SER A 248 21.44 7.90 14.46
CA SER A 248 21.85 9.06 13.65
C SER A 248 22.85 9.92 14.40
N GLY A 249 23.16 11.13 13.90
CA GLY A 249 24.26 11.94 14.42
C GLY A 249 24.23 12.20 15.94
N ASN A 250 25.37 12.56 16.51
CA ASN A 250 25.46 13.23 17.79
C ASN A 250 26.64 14.21 17.75
N PRO A 251 26.77 15.13 18.73
CA PRO A 251 27.82 16.15 18.70
C PRO A 251 29.25 15.59 18.58
N ASP A 252 29.52 14.45 19.22
CA ASP A 252 30.85 13.83 19.22
C ASP A 252 31.17 13.18 17.86
N VAL A 253 30.21 12.45 17.27
CA VAL A 253 30.35 11.86 15.93
C VAL A 253 30.52 12.96 14.88
N ARG A 254 29.71 14.03 14.95
CA ARG A 254 29.80 15.16 14.01
C ARG A 254 31.17 15.81 14.06
N LYS A 255 31.72 15.98 15.26
CA LYS A 255 33.06 16.53 15.46
C LYS A 255 34.13 15.59 14.87
N SER A 256 34.00 14.28 15.07
CA SER A 256 34.90 13.26 14.52
C SER A 256 34.88 13.26 12.98
N VAL A 257 33.69 13.29 12.37
CA VAL A 257 33.51 13.37 10.91
C VAL A 257 34.06 14.68 10.34
N ALA A 258 33.76 15.83 10.98
CA ALA A 258 34.26 17.13 10.55
C ALA A 258 35.79 17.24 10.65
N ALA A 259 36.40 16.51 11.58
CA ALA A 259 37.86 16.42 11.72
C ALA A 259 38.50 15.46 10.70
N GLY A 260 37.70 14.74 9.89
CA GLY A 260 38.19 13.76 8.92
C GLY A 260 38.80 12.52 9.58
N GLU A 261 38.38 12.17 10.79
CA GLU A 261 38.92 11.04 11.53
C GLU A 261 38.53 9.70 10.86
N PRO A 262 39.50 8.80 10.57
CA PRO A 262 39.20 7.47 10.07
C PRO A 262 38.34 6.67 11.05
N GLN A 263 37.26 6.09 10.55
CA GLN A 263 36.30 5.32 11.32
C GLN A 263 36.54 3.83 11.14
N THR A 264 36.67 3.08 12.23
CA THR A 264 36.80 1.62 12.20
C THR A 264 35.43 0.95 11.98
N VAL A 265 35.30 0.22 10.88
CA VAL A 265 34.06 -0.44 10.45
C VAL A 265 34.17 -1.98 10.41
N ALA A 266 35.37 -2.51 10.60
CA ALA A 266 35.62 -3.92 10.91
C ALA A 266 36.87 -4.06 11.78
N TRP A 267 36.87 -5.00 12.73
CA TRP A 267 37.97 -5.18 13.69
C TRP A 267 38.15 -6.65 14.09
N ALA A 268 39.39 -7.00 14.41
CA ALA A 268 39.75 -8.27 15.04
C ALA A 268 40.00 -8.03 16.52
N TYR A 269 39.63 -9.01 17.34
CA TYR A 269 39.84 -8.95 18.77
C TYR A 269 40.50 -10.23 19.29
N GLU A 270 41.72 -10.09 19.81
CA GLU A 270 42.40 -11.16 20.55
C GLU A 270 42.06 -10.99 22.03
N ARG A 271 41.21 -11.90 22.52
CA ARG A 271 40.67 -11.86 23.88
C ARG A 271 41.74 -12.25 24.91
N PRO A 272 41.64 -11.75 26.16
CA PRO A 272 42.57 -12.11 27.23
C PRO A 272 42.65 -13.62 27.53
N ASP A 273 41.58 -14.37 27.26
CA ASP A 273 41.50 -15.83 27.42
C ASP A 273 42.18 -16.62 26.29
N GLY A 274 42.76 -15.92 25.30
CA GLY A 274 43.40 -16.52 24.11
C GLY A 274 42.45 -16.81 22.96
N GLY A 275 41.15 -16.55 23.13
CA GLY A 275 40.15 -16.65 22.09
C GLY A 275 40.18 -15.47 21.10
N ARG A 276 39.46 -15.61 19.99
CA ARG A 276 39.48 -14.66 18.87
C ARG A 276 38.07 -14.26 18.47
N SER A 277 37.86 -12.98 18.21
CA SER A 277 36.58 -12.46 17.72
C SER A 277 36.75 -11.49 16.55
N PHE A 278 35.70 -11.32 15.75
CA PHE A 278 35.69 -10.39 14.61
C PHE A 278 34.33 -9.70 14.48
N GLY A 279 34.34 -8.36 14.43
CA GLY A 279 33.16 -7.55 14.13
C GLY A 279 33.26 -6.94 12.75
N PHE A 280 32.16 -6.95 12.00
CA PHE A 280 32.07 -6.39 10.65
C PHE A 280 30.72 -5.72 10.47
N THR A 281 30.71 -4.43 10.14
CA THR A 281 29.47 -3.63 10.10
C THR A 281 28.76 -3.67 8.75
N GLY A 282 29.42 -4.10 7.68
CA GLY A 282 28.82 -4.23 6.35
C GLY A 282 27.93 -5.48 6.22
N GLY A 283 27.24 -5.58 5.08
CA GLY A 283 26.35 -6.68 4.76
C GLY A 283 24.90 -6.28 4.57
N HIS A 284 24.53 -5.00 4.76
CA HIS A 284 23.14 -4.52 4.61
C HIS A 284 22.57 -4.95 3.27
N TYR A 285 23.30 -4.64 2.18
CA TYR A 285 22.96 -5.07 0.84
C TYR A 285 23.55 -6.45 0.56
N HIS A 286 22.69 -7.44 0.32
CA HIS A 286 23.10 -8.81 -0.03
C HIS A 286 24.05 -8.86 -1.21
N TRP A 287 23.87 -7.95 -2.16
CA TRP A 287 24.65 -7.83 -3.38
C TRP A 287 26.15 -7.60 -3.13
N ASN A 288 26.54 -7.02 -1.99
CA ASN A 288 27.95 -6.85 -1.63
C ASN A 288 28.66 -8.18 -1.37
N TRP A 289 27.93 -9.26 -1.09
CA TRP A 289 28.48 -10.62 -1.11
C TRP A 289 28.91 -11.05 -2.50
N GLY A 290 28.67 -10.27 -3.56
CA GLY A 290 29.23 -10.43 -4.90
C GLY A 290 30.67 -9.91 -5.07
N ASN A 291 31.18 -9.12 -4.13
CA ASN A 291 32.57 -8.67 -4.11
C ASN A 291 33.50 -9.73 -3.49
N ASP A 292 34.49 -10.21 -4.25
CA ASP A 292 35.46 -11.22 -3.80
C ASP A 292 36.29 -10.77 -2.60
N ASP A 293 36.68 -9.50 -2.52
CA ASP A 293 37.52 -9.00 -1.43
C ASP A 293 36.74 -8.90 -0.11
N VAL A 294 35.45 -8.52 -0.17
CA VAL A 294 34.55 -8.58 0.98
C VAL A 294 34.36 -10.03 1.44
N ARG A 295 34.04 -10.95 0.51
CA ARG A 295 33.88 -12.38 0.83
C ARG A 295 35.16 -12.98 1.41
N ARG A 296 36.34 -12.68 0.84
CA ARG A 296 37.64 -13.20 1.29
C ARG A 296 37.98 -12.69 2.67
N LEU A 297 37.77 -11.42 2.95
CA LEU A 297 37.99 -10.84 4.28
C LEU A 297 37.16 -11.55 5.35
N VAL A 298 35.86 -11.70 5.14
CA VAL A 298 34.96 -12.32 6.11
C VAL A 298 35.26 -13.82 6.25
N THR A 299 35.54 -14.52 5.15
CA THR A 299 35.93 -15.94 5.19
C THR A 299 37.25 -16.15 5.94
N ASN A 300 38.25 -15.30 5.69
CA ASN A 300 39.51 -15.32 6.44
C ASN A 300 39.27 -15.08 7.94
N ALA A 301 38.38 -14.15 8.31
CA ALA A 301 38.04 -13.89 9.70
C ALA A 301 37.37 -15.09 10.40
N ILE A 302 36.44 -15.76 9.72
CA ILE A 302 35.77 -16.96 10.25
C ILE A 302 36.77 -18.09 10.46
N LEU A 303 37.68 -18.33 9.50
CA LEU A 303 38.72 -19.36 9.65
C LEU A 303 39.75 -18.99 10.73
N TRP A 304 40.13 -17.72 10.82
CA TRP A 304 41.09 -17.23 11.81
C TRP A 304 40.55 -17.32 13.24
N THR A 305 39.27 -16.99 13.44
CA THR A 305 38.56 -17.15 14.73
C THR A 305 38.39 -18.63 15.11
N ALA A 306 38.26 -19.53 14.12
CA ALA A 306 38.27 -20.99 14.34
C ALA A 306 39.67 -21.57 14.63
N GLY A 307 40.70 -20.72 14.72
CA GLY A 307 42.07 -21.13 14.99
C GLY A 307 42.77 -21.78 13.79
N ARG A 308 42.25 -21.60 12.57
CA ARG A 308 42.88 -22.10 11.34
C ARG A 308 43.94 -21.11 10.84
N PRO A 309 45.07 -21.58 10.29
CA PRO A 309 45.98 -20.71 9.56
C PRO A 309 45.31 -20.21 8.27
N ILE A 310 45.57 -18.95 7.91
CA ILE A 310 45.12 -18.34 6.65
C ILE A 310 46.28 -18.37 5.67
N ASP A 311 46.06 -18.92 4.47
CA ASP A 311 47.09 -18.98 3.44
C ASP A 311 47.60 -17.59 3.06
N PRO A 312 48.86 -17.46 2.58
CA PRO A 312 49.40 -16.18 2.13
C PRO A 312 48.53 -15.48 1.08
N ASP A 313 47.88 -16.25 0.21
CA ASP A 313 46.97 -15.77 -0.84
C ASP A 313 45.51 -15.61 -0.35
N GLY A 314 45.25 -15.84 0.94
CA GLY A 314 43.92 -15.80 1.54
C GLY A 314 43.05 -17.03 1.28
N ALA A 315 41.81 -16.99 1.77
CA ALA A 315 40.80 -18.02 1.57
C ALA A 315 40.45 -18.24 0.09
N SER A 316 40.34 -19.51 -0.31
CA SER A 316 39.90 -19.93 -1.63
C SER A 316 38.37 -19.89 -1.72
N LEU A 317 37.83 -18.87 -2.40
CA LEU A 317 36.39 -18.64 -2.49
C LEU A 317 35.66 -19.53 -3.50
N GLY A 318 36.37 -20.34 -4.28
CA GLY A 318 35.77 -21.13 -5.36
C GLY A 318 35.42 -20.27 -6.59
N LYS A 319 34.25 -20.52 -7.19
CA LYS A 319 33.80 -19.80 -8.40
C LYS A 319 33.36 -18.37 -8.04
N PRO A 320 33.56 -17.38 -8.92
CA PRO A 320 33.01 -16.04 -8.73
C PRO A 320 31.49 -16.08 -8.51
N VAL A 321 31.02 -15.37 -7.50
CA VAL A 321 29.59 -15.20 -7.20
C VAL A 321 29.09 -14.00 -7.99
N GLY A 322 28.45 -14.26 -9.14
CA GLY A 322 27.74 -13.25 -9.93
C GLY A 322 26.27 -13.12 -9.51
N ILE A 323 25.54 -12.21 -10.16
CA ILE A 323 24.13 -11.89 -9.82
C ILE A 323 23.27 -13.15 -9.70
N LYS A 324 23.37 -14.12 -10.62
CA LYS A 324 22.57 -15.35 -10.58
C LYS A 324 22.67 -16.14 -9.28
N ARG A 325 23.88 -16.27 -8.71
CA ARG A 325 24.07 -16.97 -7.43
C ARG A 325 23.51 -16.14 -6.27
N LEU A 326 23.56 -14.81 -6.36
CA LEU A 326 22.99 -13.92 -5.35
C LEU A 326 21.45 -13.92 -5.35
N LEU A 327 20.79 -14.37 -6.42
CA LEU A 327 19.32 -14.48 -6.45
C LEU A 327 18.80 -15.76 -5.81
N GLU A 328 19.68 -16.74 -5.58
CA GLU A 328 19.35 -18.01 -4.94
C GLU A 328 19.32 -17.87 -3.41
N ASP A 329 18.56 -18.74 -2.74
CA ASP A 329 18.47 -18.85 -1.28
C ASP A 329 18.00 -17.56 -0.55
N GLN A 330 17.49 -16.56 -1.28
CA GLN A 330 16.96 -15.30 -0.73
C GLN A 330 15.87 -15.58 0.32
N ASP A 331 15.88 -14.78 1.39
CA ASP A 331 14.93 -14.78 2.50
C ASP A 331 13.55 -14.24 2.09
N TYR A 332 13.48 -13.56 0.94
CA TYR A 332 12.26 -13.00 0.35
C TYR A 332 12.08 -13.42 -1.11
N ASP A 333 10.84 -13.40 -1.60
CA ASP A 333 10.54 -13.60 -3.01
C ASP A 333 11.03 -12.41 -3.86
N GLN A 334 11.52 -12.70 -5.07
CA GLN A 334 11.99 -11.68 -6.00
C GLN A 334 10.85 -10.72 -6.40
N PRO A 335 11.01 -9.39 -6.19
CA PRO A 335 10.01 -8.41 -6.60
C PRO A 335 9.79 -8.41 -8.11
N LYS A 336 8.54 -8.23 -8.57
CA LYS A 336 8.20 -8.19 -10.01
C LYS A 336 8.90 -7.08 -10.80
N ASN A 337 9.36 -6.03 -10.13
CA ASN A 337 10.09 -4.89 -10.68
C ASN A 337 11.61 -4.99 -10.43
N PHE A 338 12.11 -6.11 -9.93
CA PHE A 338 13.54 -6.29 -9.69
C PHE A 338 14.29 -6.35 -11.02
N ASN A 339 15.27 -5.46 -11.18
CA ASN A 339 16.14 -5.43 -12.34
C ASN A 339 17.51 -6.01 -11.99
N GLU A 340 17.78 -7.21 -12.50
CA GLU A 340 19.06 -7.90 -12.35
C GLU A 340 20.23 -7.10 -12.89
N GLU A 341 20.06 -6.42 -14.02
CA GLU A 341 21.12 -5.69 -14.71
C GLU A 341 21.46 -4.38 -13.97
N ASP A 342 20.46 -3.64 -13.50
CA ASP A 342 20.68 -2.42 -12.71
C ASP A 342 21.33 -2.75 -11.37
N THR A 343 20.91 -3.85 -10.74
CA THR A 343 21.53 -4.34 -9.50
C THR A 343 22.98 -4.77 -9.75
N ALA A 344 23.24 -5.52 -10.83
CA ALA A 344 24.59 -5.90 -11.21
C ALA A 344 25.49 -4.69 -11.52
N LYS A 345 24.96 -3.66 -12.18
CA LYS A 345 25.68 -2.41 -12.45
C LYS A 345 25.97 -1.64 -11.16
N LYS A 346 24.96 -1.44 -10.30
CA LYS A 346 25.07 -0.68 -9.05
C LYS A 346 26.13 -1.26 -8.12
N PHE A 347 26.16 -2.59 -7.98
CA PHE A 347 27.09 -3.29 -7.08
C PHE A 347 28.34 -3.85 -7.78
N HIS A 348 28.58 -3.43 -9.03
CA HIS A 348 29.76 -3.82 -9.82
C HIS A 348 29.96 -5.35 -9.91
N LEU A 349 28.86 -6.09 -9.99
CA LEU A 349 28.87 -7.55 -10.07
C LEU A 349 29.40 -7.98 -11.44
N THR A 350 30.36 -8.90 -11.45
CA THR A 350 30.85 -9.48 -12.70
C THR A 350 29.74 -10.33 -13.34
N ALA A 351 29.09 -9.78 -14.36
CA ALA A 351 28.39 -10.61 -15.33
C ALA A 351 29.43 -11.54 -15.97
N ILE A 352 29.34 -12.84 -15.70
CA ILE A 352 30.18 -13.81 -16.39
C ILE A 352 29.81 -13.74 -17.88
N ASN A 353 30.75 -13.14 -18.63
CA ASN A 353 30.79 -12.95 -20.07
C ASN A 353 29.77 -12.00 -20.69
N SER A 354 30.18 -10.73 -20.84
CA SER A 354 29.96 -9.98 -22.09
C SER A 354 31.07 -8.93 -22.29
N PRO A 355 31.58 -8.72 -23.52
CA PRO A 355 32.73 -7.86 -23.80
C PRO A 355 32.41 -6.36 -23.59
N LYS A 356 33.41 -5.61 -23.14
CA LYS A 356 33.36 -4.15 -22.94
C LYS A 356 33.03 -3.42 -24.24
N ILE A 357 31.92 -2.68 -24.27
CA ILE A 357 31.56 -1.73 -25.34
C ILE A 357 31.93 -0.32 -24.88
N GLN A 358 32.70 0.39 -25.71
CA GLN A 358 32.99 1.81 -25.58
C GLN A 358 31.73 2.64 -25.90
N PRO A 359 31.54 3.83 -25.30
CA PRO A 359 30.34 4.62 -25.51
C PRO A 359 30.18 5.02 -26.99
N ALA A 360 29.01 4.69 -27.55
CA ALA A 360 28.62 5.01 -28.91
C ALA A 360 28.39 6.52 -29.11
N SER A 361 28.65 6.94 -30.34
CA SER A 361 28.59 8.31 -30.85
C SER A 361 27.22 8.97 -30.74
N LYS A 362 27.22 10.30 -30.57
CA LYS A 362 26.05 11.18 -30.45
C LYS A 362 25.29 11.39 -31.77
N GLU A 363 24.74 10.35 -32.39
CA GLU A 363 23.81 10.49 -33.53
C GLU A 363 22.40 9.97 -33.16
N LYS A 364 21.35 10.74 -33.49
CA LYS A 364 19.95 10.39 -33.20
C LYS A 364 19.47 9.23 -34.10
N GLY A 365 18.78 8.25 -33.52
CA GLY A 365 18.25 7.07 -34.21
C GLY A 365 17.14 7.40 -35.23
N LYS A 366 17.16 6.77 -36.41
CA LYS A 366 16.14 6.94 -37.46
C LYS A 366 15.74 5.59 -38.06
N ALA A 367 14.44 5.33 -38.19
CA ALA A 367 13.92 4.16 -38.89
C ALA A 367 14.23 4.25 -40.40
N ILE A 368 14.91 3.23 -40.91
CA ILE A 368 15.16 3.02 -42.35
C ILE A 368 14.06 2.13 -42.94
N PHE A 369 13.58 1.15 -42.17
CA PHE A 369 12.52 0.21 -42.56
C PHE A 369 11.74 -0.26 -41.33
N LEU A 370 10.44 -0.50 -41.49
CA LEU A 370 9.56 -1.14 -40.50
C LEU A 370 8.55 -2.03 -41.27
N SER A 371 8.39 -3.28 -40.85
CA SER A 371 7.40 -4.20 -41.42
C SER A 371 6.03 -4.07 -40.74
N GLU A 372 4.99 -4.56 -41.42
CA GLU A 372 3.77 -5.03 -40.74
C GLU A 372 4.10 -6.25 -39.85
N THR A 373 3.16 -6.73 -39.04
CA THR A 373 3.33 -7.94 -38.23
C THR A 373 3.42 -9.18 -39.13
N LEU A 374 4.52 -9.92 -39.03
CA LEU A 374 4.74 -11.21 -39.66
C LEU A 374 4.22 -12.32 -38.75
N THR A 375 3.36 -13.18 -39.28
CA THR A 375 2.84 -14.39 -38.63
C THR A 375 3.02 -15.63 -39.53
N SER A 376 2.65 -16.82 -39.05
CA SER A 376 2.65 -18.05 -39.87
C SER A 376 1.79 -17.96 -41.13
N GLU A 377 0.85 -17.02 -41.22
CA GLU A 377 0.02 -16.78 -42.41
C GLU A 377 0.70 -15.84 -43.43
N THR A 378 1.83 -15.24 -43.06
CA THR A 378 2.57 -14.33 -43.95
C THR A 378 3.14 -15.09 -45.13
N LYS A 379 2.94 -14.58 -46.35
CA LYS A 379 3.36 -15.25 -47.58
C LYS A 379 4.86 -15.62 -47.56
N ARG A 380 5.15 -16.92 -47.62
CA ARG A 380 6.52 -17.49 -47.54
C ARG A 380 7.26 -17.20 -46.21
N HIS A 381 6.53 -16.81 -45.17
CA HIS A 381 7.02 -16.46 -43.84
C HIS A 381 8.14 -15.40 -43.82
N ARG A 382 8.15 -14.46 -44.76
CA ARG A 382 9.27 -13.50 -44.88
C ARG A 382 8.90 -12.19 -45.57
N VAL A 383 9.73 -11.18 -45.33
CA VAL A 383 9.74 -9.88 -46.02
C VAL A 383 11.11 -9.60 -46.62
N GLU A 384 11.12 -9.12 -47.86
CA GLU A 384 12.35 -8.70 -48.55
C GLU A 384 12.57 -7.20 -48.30
N ILE A 385 13.73 -6.83 -47.79
CA ILE A 385 14.07 -5.46 -47.40
C ILE A 385 15.18 -4.96 -48.31
N ASP A 386 14.94 -3.80 -48.91
CA ASP A 386 15.84 -3.12 -49.82
C ASP A 386 15.79 -1.63 -49.52
N ALA A 387 16.82 -1.11 -48.86
CA ALA A 387 16.78 0.22 -48.27
C ALA A 387 18.07 1.00 -48.49
N SER A 388 17.97 2.33 -48.59
CA SER A 388 19.14 3.20 -48.65
C SER A 388 19.75 3.37 -47.26
N ILE A 389 21.07 3.17 -47.19
CA ILE A 389 21.89 3.40 -46.00
C ILE A 389 23.00 4.43 -46.29
N LYS A 390 22.77 5.33 -47.25
CA LYS A 390 23.75 6.34 -47.65
C LYS A 390 24.10 7.25 -46.46
N GLY A 391 25.36 7.21 -46.05
CA GLY A 391 25.87 8.01 -44.92
C GLY A 391 25.56 7.41 -43.55
N VAL A 392 25.12 6.15 -43.48
CA VAL A 392 24.87 5.45 -42.21
C VAL A 392 26.15 4.76 -41.76
N SER A 393 26.64 5.11 -40.58
CA SER A 393 27.80 4.49 -39.93
C SER A 393 27.40 3.45 -38.86
N ASP A 394 26.27 3.67 -38.18
CA ASP A 394 25.67 2.77 -37.20
C ASP A 394 24.34 2.22 -37.73
N LEU A 395 24.25 0.90 -37.93
CA LEU A 395 23.08 0.21 -38.47
C LEU A 395 22.55 -0.83 -37.47
N TYR A 396 21.24 -0.87 -37.27
CA TYR A 396 20.59 -1.80 -36.34
C TYR A 396 19.54 -2.63 -37.06
N LEU A 397 19.55 -3.96 -36.86
CA LEU A 397 18.47 -4.88 -37.23
C LEU A 397 17.68 -5.25 -35.96
N ILE A 398 16.37 -5.08 -35.97
CA ILE A 398 15.53 -5.17 -34.76
C ILE A 398 14.31 -6.04 -35.00
N VAL A 399 13.97 -6.89 -34.03
CA VAL A 399 12.76 -7.73 -34.02
C VAL A 399 11.96 -7.43 -32.75
N ASP A 400 10.66 -7.17 -32.87
CA ASP A 400 9.73 -7.17 -31.73
C ASP A 400 8.75 -8.35 -31.78
N ASP A 401 8.01 -8.56 -30.68
CA ASP A 401 7.07 -9.66 -30.44
C ASP A 401 5.65 -9.46 -30.99
N GLY A 402 5.43 -8.49 -31.88
CA GLY A 402 4.17 -8.32 -32.60
C GLY A 402 2.93 -7.97 -31.74
N GLY A 403 3.05 -7.88 -30.41
CA GLY A 403 2.00 -7.48 -29.47
C GLY A 403 1.26 -8.60 -28.72
N ASP A 404 1.61 -9.87 -28.93
CA ASP A 404 1.04 -11.04 -28.22
C ASP A 404 2.03 -11.77 -27.29
N GLY A 405 3.21 -11.15 -27.11
CA GLY A 405 4.31 -11.67 -26.29
C GLY A 405 5.22 -12.61 -27.07
N PHE A 406 6.47 -12.75 -26.65
CA PHE A 406 7.56 -13.31 -27.46
C PHE A 406 7.53 -14.84 -27.71
N THR A 407 6.41 -15.53 -27.49
CA THR A 407 6.41 -17.01 -27.45
C THR A 407 6.46 -17.63 -28.84
N CYS A 408 7.55 -18.32 -29.19
CA CYS A 408 7.78 -18.94 -30.51
C CYS A 408 8.19 -17.95 -31.63
N ASP A 409 8.71 -16.78 -31.25
CA ASP A 409 9.07 -15.68 -32.17
C ASP A 409 10.52 -15.73 -32.63
N TRP A 410 10.81 -16.74 -33.45
CA TRP A 410 12.15 -17.00 -33.96
C TRP A 410 12.30 -16.38 -35.34
N VAL A 411 13.38 -15.64 -35.56
CA VAL A 411 13.62 -14.88 -36.78
C VAL A 411 15.02 -15.12 -37.33
N ASP A 412 15.12 -15.25 -38.64
CA ASP A 412 16.37 -15.24 -39.39
C ASP A 412 16.46 -13.99 -40.26
N TRP A 413 17.54 -13.22 -40.09
CA TRP A 413 17.96 -12.21 -41.06
C TRP A 413 18.84 -12.87 -42.12
N VAL A 414 18.26 -13.21 -43.27
CA VAL A 414 18.90 -13.97 -44.35
C VAL A 414 19.58 -13.05 -45.36
N ASP A 415 20.80 -13.42 -45.73
CA ASP A 415 21.72 -12.73 -46.65
C ASP A 415 21.82 -11.19 -46.45
N PRO A 416 21.95 -10.67 -45.20
CA PRO A 416 22.06 -9.23 -44.98
C PRO A 416 23.32 -8.67 -45.63
N THR A 417 23.16 -7.87 -46.68
CA THR A 417 24.25 -7.44 -47.58
C THR A 417 24.20 -5.95 -47.82
N VAL A 418 25.33 -5.27 -47.63
CA VAL A 418 25.51 -3.86 -47.97
C VAL A 418 26.22 -3.68 -49.31
N HIS A 419 25.82 -2.67 -50.09
CA HIS A 419 26.28 -2.42 -51.47
C HIS A 419 26.91 -1.02 -51.60
N GLY A 420 28.07 -0.95 -52.24
CA GLY A 420 28.84 0.28 -52.46
C GLY A 420 29.66 0.24 -53.76
N PRO A 421 30.39 1.32 -54.09
CA PRO A 421 31.21 1.39 -55.30
C PRO A 421 32.37 0.39 -55.31
N ASP A 422 32.84 -0.06 -54.14
CA ASP A 422 33.91 -1.05 -53.98
C ASP A 422 33.41 -2.50 -53.92
N GLY A 423 32.11 -2.73 -54.18
CA GLY A 423 31.48 -4.06 -54.19
C GLY A 423 30.41 -4.26 -53.10
N THR A 424 30.12 -5.52 -52.79
CA THR A 424 29.13 -5.93 -51.79
C THR A 424 29.79 -6.58 -50.59
N LYS A 425 29.21 -6.42 -49.40
CA LYS A 425 29.71 -7.06 -48.17
C LYS A 425 28.57 -7.63 -47.34
N SER A 426 28.73 -8.87 -46.88
CA SER A 426 27.78 -9.52 -45.96
C SER A 426 27.95 -8.96 -44.54
N LEU A 427 26.85 -8.63 -43.86
CA LEU A 427 26.85 -8.24 -42.45
C LEU A 427 27.20 -9.42 -41.54
N VAL A 428 26.91 -10.66 -41.96
CA VAL A 428 27.31 -11.88 -41.25
C VAL A 428 28.83 -12.03 -41.20
N GLU A 429 29.52 -11.65 -42.27
CA GLU A 429 30.98 -11.66 -42.35
C GLU A 429 31.62 -10.42 -41.72
N LEU A 430 30.95 -9.27 -41.82
CA LEU A 430 31.37 -8.03 -41.17
C LEU A 430 31.39 -8.19 -39.64
N GLY A 431 30.47 -8.98 -39.09
CA GLY A 431 30.26 -9.13 -37.65
C GLY A 431 29.48 -7.96 -37.07
N TRP A 432 28.74 -8.22 -36.00
CA TRP A 432 28.05 -7.19 -35.24
C TRP A 432 28.92 -6.70 -34.07
N GLU A 433 28.79 -5.42 -33.73
CA GLU A 433 29.43 -4.81 -32.55
C GLU A 433 28.75 -5.27 -31.26
N SER A 434 27.42 -5.38 -31.30
CA SER A 434 26.62 -5.82 -30.17
C SER A 434 25.33 -6.47 -30.64
N ALA A 435 24.78 -7.39 -29.85
CA ALA A 435 23.50 -8.01 -30.12
C ALA A 435 22.79 -8.41 -28.81
N THR A 436 21.49 -8.17 -28.74
CA THR A 436 20.60 -8.62 -27.64
C THR A 436 19.42 -9.39 -28.23
N THR A 437 18.85 -10.30 -27.43
CA THR A 437 17.70 -11.14 -27.81
C THR A 437 16.92 -11.51 -26.55
N GLY A 438 15.59 -11.58 -26.62
CA GLY A 438 14.73 -11.84 -25.47
C GLY A 438 14.86 -13.27 -24.94
N TRP A 439 15.17 -14.20 -25.82
CA TRP A 439 15.41 -15.60 -25.51
C TRP A 439 16.46 -16.19 -26.46
N GLY A 440 17.11 -17.29 -26.06
CA GLY A 440 18.18 -17.91 -26.85
C GLY A 440 19.42 -17.01 -27.00
N SER A 441 20.05 -17.06 -28.17
CA SER A 441 21.23 -16.26 -28.49
C SER A 441 21.20 -15.81 -29.95
N VAL A 442 21.82 -14.67 -30.25
CA VAL A 442 22.01 -14.24 -31.64
C VAL A 442 23.15 -15.07 -32.25
N GLN A 443 22.84 -15.80 -33.32
CA GLN A 443 23.72 -16.83 -33.88
C GLN A 443 24.07 -16.54 -35.34
N LYS A 444 25.28 -16.93 -35.72
CA LYS A 444 25.77 -16.83 -37.10
C LYS A 444 25.58 -18.16 -37.82
N ASP A 445 24.87 -18.13 -38.95
CA ASP A 445 24.57 -19.28 -39.82
C ASP A 445 23.89 -20.45 -39.07
N LEU A 446 23.19 -20.11 -37.98
CA LEU A 446 22.37 -21.00 -37.15
C LEU A 446 21.17 -20.19 -36.63
N ASN A 447 20.09 -20.88 -36.25
CA ASN A 447 18.94 -20.25 -35.61
C ASN A 447 19.23 -19.88 -34.14
N CYS A 448 18.27 -19.27 -33.45
CA CYS A 448 18.47 -18.74 -32.08
C CYS A 448 18.83 -19.78 -31.00
N GLU A 449 18.62 -21.08 -31.26
CA GLU A 449 19.03 -22.21 -30.40
C GLU A 449 20.39 -22.81 -30.78
N GLY A 450 21.03 -22.32 -31.84
CA GLY A 450 22.28 -22.88 -32.36
C GLY A 450 22.11 -24.13 -33.22
N LYS A 451 20.92 -24.34 -33.81
CA LYS A 451 20.64 -25.40 -34.79
C LYS A 451 20.67 -24.85 -36.23
N PRO A 452 20.73 -25.69 -37.28
CA PRO A 452 20.59 -25.21 -38.65
C PRO A 452 19.29 -24.40 -38.82
N TRP A 453 19.42 -23.20 -39.38
CA TRP A 453 18.29 -22.31 -39.68
C TRP A 453 17.54 -22.79 -40.93
N SER A 454 16.24 -22.49 -41.00
CA SER A 454 15.45 -22.73 -42.21
C SER A 454 14.17 -21.92 -42.19
N VAL A 455 13.72 -21.47 -43.36
CA VAL A 455 12.48 -20.69 -43.51
C VAL A 455 11.47 -21.55 -44.26
N ALA A 456 10.34 -21.84 -43.63
CA ALA A 456 9.32 -22.77 -44.14
C ALA A 456 9.89 -24.15 -44.54
N GLY A 457 10.89 -24.64 -43.80
CA GLY A 457 11.54 -25.93 -44.00
C GLY A 457 12.67 -25.94 -45.04
N GLU A 458 12.99 -24.80 -45.66
CA GLU A 458 14.04 -24.70 -46.68
C GLU A 458 15.14 -23.69 -46.28
N VAL A 459 16.38 -23.95 -46.70
CA VAL A 459 17.49 -22.99 -46.59
C VAL A 459 17.42 -22.08 -47.82
N ILE A 460 17.02 -20.83 -47.63
CA ILE A 460 16.65 -19.91 -48.74
C ILE A 460 17.75 -18.88 -49.09
N GLY A 461 18.92 -18.98 -48.48
CA GLY A 461 20.05 -18.06 -48.65
C GLY A 461 21.39 -18.71 -48.30
N ALA A 462 22.48 -17.98 -48.48
CA ALA A 462 23.83 -18.48 -48.19
C ALA A 462 24.20 -18.31 -46.72
N HIS A 463 23.74 -17.22 -46.10
CA HIS A 463 24.02 -16.86 -44.72
C HIS A 463 22.78 -16.38 -43.97
N ALA A 464 22.78 -16.53 -42.66
CA ALA A 464 21.71 -16.00 -41.81
C ALA A 464 22.23 -15.54 -40.44
N ILE A 465 21.49 -14.60 -39.85
CA ILE A 465 21.63 -14.23 -38.45
C ILE A 465 20.35 -14.64 -37.72
N GLY A 466 20.41 -15.75 -36.99
CA GLY A 466 19.28 -16.28 -36.23
C GLY A 466 19.12 -15.57 -34.88
N THR A 467 17.90 -15.18 -34.55
CA THR A 467 17.56 -14.42 -33.34
C THR A 467 16.14 -14.71 -32.87
N HIS A 468 15.75 -14.14 -31.73
CA HIS A 468 14.44 -14.29 -31.12
C HIS A 468 13.90 -12.94 -30.66
N ALA A 469 12.60 -12.67 -30.80
CA ALA A 469 12.01 -11.43 -30.31
C ALA A 469 12.08 -11.30 -28.77
N ASN A 470 12.27 -10.14 -28.16
CA ASN A 470 12.68 -8.86 -28.73
C ASN A 470 14.21 -8.86 -28.93
N SER A 471 14.71 -8.47 -30.11
CA SER A 471 16.15 -8.43 -30.41
C SER A 471 16.62 -7.15 -31.07
N VAL A 472 17.88 -6.78 -30.82
CA VAL A 472 18.58 -5.65 -31.42
C VAL A 472 19.99 -6.10 -31.81
N ILE A 473 20.37 -5.94 -33.08
CA ILE A 473 21.69 -6.34 -33.60
C ILE A 473 22.34 -5.13 -34.25
N HIS A 474 23.49 -4.69 -33.73
CA HIS A 474 24.18 -3.45 -34.10
C HIS A 474 25.42 -3.72 -34.95
N PHE A 475 25.55 -3.02 -36.07
CA PHE A 475 26.68 -3.07 -36.99
C PHE A 475 27.31 -1.70 -37.19
N LYS A 476 28.65 -1.67 -37.31
CA LYS A 476 29.38 -0.52 -37.85
C LYS A 476 29.59 -0.70 -39.34
N ILE A 477 29.02 0.21 -40.14
CA ILE A 477 29.10 0.15 -41.59
C ILE A 477 30.28 1.01 -42.07
N PRO A 478 31.23 0.44 -42.86
CA PRO A 478 32.32 1.21 -43.43
C PRO A 478 31.82 2.30 -44.39
N ASP A 479 32.60 3.38 -44.52
CA ASP A 479 32.29 4.45 -45.48
C ASP A 479 32.20 3.92 -46.92
N GLY A 480 31.26 4.47 -47.69
CA GLY A 480 31.10 4.17 -49.11
C GLY A 480 29.94 3.21 -49.45
N TYR A 481 29.43 2.43 -48.51
CA TYR A 481 28.21 1.63 -48.72
C TYR A 481 26.97 2.53 -48.67
N THR A 482 26.00 2.29 -49.55
CA THR A 482 24.84 3.19 -49.74
C THR A 482 23.48 2.50 -49.76
N ARG A 483 23.46 1.17 -49.78
CA ARG A 483 22.24 0.36 -49.86
C ARG A 483 22.39 -0.95 -49.07
N LEU A 484 21.33 -1.37 -48.39
CA LEU A 484 21.19 -2.63 -47.68
C LEU A 484 20.13 -3.48 -48.39
N THR A 485 20.44 -4.75 -48.64
CA THR A 485 19.46 -5.78 -48.98
C THR A 485 19.49 -6.87 -47.92
N VAL A 486 18.34 -7.24 -47.37
CA VAL A 486 18.22 -8.33 -46.38
C VAL A 486 16.82 -8.93 -46.43
N THR A 487 16.71 -10.23 -46.19
CA THR A 487 15.41 -10.88 -46.00
C THR A 487 15.18 -11.12 -44.51
N GLY A 488 14.10 -10.57 -43.94
CA GLY A 488 13.69 -10.94 -42.58
C GLY A 488 12.63 -12.02 -42.63
N ALA A 489 12.87 -13.16 -41.98
CA ALA A 489 12.03 -14.34 -42.11
C ALA A 489 11.76 -15.02 -40.75
N LEU A 490 10.58 -15.64 -40.60
CA LEU A 490 10.32 -16.51 -39.46
C LEU A 490 11.11 -17.81 -39.62
N ASP A 491 11.86 -18.19 -38.58
CA ASP A 491 12.53 -19.49 -38.56
C ASP A 491 11.51 -20.62 -38.35
N THR A 492 11.73 -21.73 -39.03
CA THR A 492 10.87 -22.92 -38.98
C THR A 492 10.81 -23.50 -37.57
N GLY A 493 11.87 -23.34 -36.77
CA GLY A 493 11.88 -23.74 -35.37
C GLY A 493 10.84 -23.01 -34.53
N GLY A 494 10.61 -21.71 -34.78
CA GLY A 494 9.53 -20.95 -34.14
C GLY A 494 8.15 -21.38 -34.65
N VAL A 495 7.96 -21.35 -35.97
CA VAL A 495 6.66 -21.62 -36.60
C VAL A 495 6.17 -23.06 -36.40
N SER A 496 7.08 -24.03 -36.26
CA SER A 496 6.71 -25.43 -36.01
C SER A 496 6.18 -25.69 -34.60
N GLN A 497 6.39 -24.74 -33.68
CA GLN A 497 5.82 -24.79 -32.34
C GLN A 497 4.39 -24.24 -32.37
N ASN A 498 3.50 -24.84 -31.57
CA ASN A 498 2.09 -24.45 -31.46
C ASN A 498 1.35 -24.30 -32.81
N ASN A 499 1.78 -25.02 -33.85
CA ASN A 499 1.28 -24.89 -35.23
C ASN A 499 1.33 -23.44 -35.77
N GLY A 500 2.31 -22.63 -35.35
CA GLY A 500 2.53 -21.26 -35.82
C GLY A 500 1.58 -20.20 -35.24
N LYS A 501 0.60 -20.61 -34.42
CA LYS A 501 -0.42 -19.70 -33.85
C LYS A 501 0.13 -18.68 -32.85
N SER A 502 1.31 -18.94 -32.30
CA SER A 502 1.96 -18.06 -31.33
C SER A 502 3.06 -17.22 -31.95
N THR A 503 3.36 -17.38 -33.25
CA THR A 503 4.44 -16.64 -33.91
C THR A 503 3.91 -15.35 -34.53
N SER A 504 4.45 -14.22 -34.06
CA SER A 504 4.03 -12.86 -34.40
C SER A 504 5.19 -11.91 -34.14
N VAL A 505 5.76 -11.31 -35.19
CA VAL A 505 6.92 -10.41 -35.04
C VAL A 505 6.81 -9.18 -35.94
N ARG A 506 7.38 -8.05 -35.52
CA ARG A 506 7.67 -6.93 -36.44
C ARG A 506 9.17 -6.74 -36.58
N LEU A 507 9.58 -6.40 -37.79
CA LEU A 507 10.98 -6.27 -38.19
C LEU A 507 11.29 -4.82 -38.52
N ALA A 508 12.44 -4.33 -38.10
CA ALA A 508 12.89 -2.99 -38.44
C ALA A 508 14.38 -2.90 -38.70
N VAL A 509 14.75 -1.88 -39.49
CA VAL A 509 16.13 -1.46 -39.72
C VAL A 509 16.26 0.00 -39.27
N TYR A 510 17.25 0.31 -38.45
CA TYR A 510 17.49 1.66 -37.92
C TYR A 510 18.92 2.13 -38.19
N SER A 511 19.10 3.44 -38.37
CA SER A 511 20.42 4.09 -38.39
C SER A 511 20.65 4.92 -37.13
N GLY A 512 21.89 5.02 -36.66
CA GLY A 512 22.31 5.92 -35.57
C GLY A 512 22.14 5.30 -34.18
N ALA A 513 20.90 4.98 -33.79
CA ALA A 513 20.57 4.32 -32.54
C ALA A 513 19.31 3.44 -32.70
N ALA A 514 19.21 2.36 -31.92
CA ALA A 514 18.00 1.55 -31.82
C ALA A 514 16.96 2.22 -30.90
N PRO A 515 15.65 2.22 -31.24
CA PRO A 515 14.58 2.65 -30.36
C PRO A 515 14.38 1.68 -29.19
N LYS A 516 13.75 2.15 -28.10
CA LYS A 516 13.42 1.31 -26.95
C LYS A 516 12.30 0.29 -27.24
N SER A 517 11.42 0.58 -28.20
CA SER A 517 10.43 -0.36 -28.75
C SER A 517 10.07 0.01 -30.19
N LEU A 518 9.71 -0.97 -31.02
CA LEU A 518 9.26 -0.73 -32.38
C LEU A 518 7.78 -0.33 -32.38
N GLY A 519 7.48 0.87 -32.88
CA GLY A 519 6.10 1.41 -32.95
C GLY A 519 5.86 2.72 -32.19
N GLN A 520 6.86 3.27 -31.50
CA GLN A 520 6.80 4.67 -31.06
C GLN A 520 7.16 5.61 -32.22
N ALA A 521 6.38 6.69 -32.37
CA ALA A 521 6.78 7.84 -33.19
C ALA A 521 8.16 8.35 -32.73
N PRO A 522 9.01 8.87 -33.64
CA PRO A 522 10.37 9.25 -33.28
C PRO A 522 10.36 10.29 -32.17
N ASP A 523 11.24 10.05 -31.21
CA ASP A 523 11.59 10.92 -30.08
C ASP A 523 11.72 12.38 -30.55
N GLN A 524 10.70 13.20 -30.25
CA GLN A 524 10.74 14.64 -30.47
C GLN A 524 11.13 15.35 -29.18
N SER A 525 12.32 15.94 -29.28
CA SER A 525 12.89 17.07 -28.52
C SER A 525 12.90 17.02 -26.99
N GLU A 526 13.65 17.97 -26.45
CA GLU A 526 14.10 18.08 -25.08
C GLU A 526 12.93 18.07 -24.08
N ASP A 527 13.19 17.61 -22.86
CA ASP A 527 12.30 17.44 -21.68
C ASP A 527 11.41 18.66 -21.32
N GLY A 528 11.58 19.80 -22.03
CA GLY A 528 10.71 20.97 -21.98
C GLY A 528 9.42 20.81 -22.80
N ASP A 529 9.49 20.29 -24.03
CA ASP A 529 8.36 20.28 -24.98
C ASP A 529 7.28 19.24 -24.58
N GLN A 530 7.67 18.10 -23.99
CA GLN A 530 6.71 17.05 -23.57
C GLN A 530 5.77 17.48 -22.44
N ARG A 531 6.19 18.46 -21.63
CA ARG A 531 5.41 18.98 -20.50
C ARG A 531 4.59 20.22 -20.87
N ASP A 532 4.63 20.63 -22.14
CA ASP A 532 3.80 21.74 -22.58
C ASP A 532 2.32 21.33 -22.59
N PRO A 533 1.41 22.25 -22.23
CA PRO A 533 -0.04 22.02 -22.26
C PRO A 533 -0.54 21.43 -23.58
N GLU A 534 0.05 21.80 -24.71
CA GLU A 534 -0.31 21.30 -26.05
C GLU A 534 -0.17 19.78 -26.18
N ASN A 535 0.67 19.15 -25.35
CA ASN A 535 0.92 17.72 -25.34
C ASN A 535 0.20 16.98 -24.19
N ALA A 536 -0.52 17.69 -23.32
CA ALA A 536 -1.11 17.15 -22.09
C ALA A 536 -2.03 15.94 -22.32
N ILE A 537 -2.77 15.93 -23.43
CA ILE A 537 -3.68 14.81 -23.77
C ILE A 537 -2.92 13.63 -24.38
N ALA A 538 -1.84 13.88 -25.13
CA ALA A 538 -1.13 12.85 -25.89
C ALA A 538 -0.52 11.76 -25.00
N GLY A 539 -0.21 12.07 -23.74
CA GLY A 539 0.32 11.15 -22.74
C GLY A 539 -0.73 10.40 -21.90
N ILE A 540 -2.03 10.66 -22.13
CA ILE A 540 -3.12 10.09 -21.33
C ILE A 540 -3.96 9.15 -22.20
N THR A 541 -4.09 7.90 -21.76
CA THR A 541 -5.02 6.94 -22.35
C THR A 541 -6.43 7.20 -21.82
N ILE A 542 -7.37 7.46 -22.72
CA ILE A 542 -8.78 7.72 -22.42
C ILE A 542 -9.64 6.50 -22.74
N ALA A 543 -10.61 6.20 -21.88
CA ALA A 543 -11.50 5.06 -22.07
C ALA A 543 -12.37 5.18 -23.34
N GLU A 544 -12.72 4.04 -23.95
CA GLU A 544 -13.44 3.99 -25.23
C GLU A 544 -14.76 4.80 -25.22
N GLY A 545 -14.99 5.62 -26.24
CA GLY A 545 -16.20 6.43 -26.34
C GLY A 545 -16.19 7.69 -25.47
N LEU A 546 -15.02 8.07 -24.95
CA LEU A 546 -14.76 9.36 -24.31
C LEU A 546 -13.61 10.08 -25.03
N GLU A 547 -13.60 11.40 -24.88
CA GLU A 547 -12.58 12.34 -25.32
C GLU A 547 -12.26 13.26 -24.15
N ALA A 548 -10.96 13.51 -23.92
CA ALA A 548 -10.52 14.50 -22.96
C ALA A 548 -10.21 15.82 -23.69
N THR A 549 -10.69 16.93 -23.14
CA THR A 549 -10.33 18.30 -23.53
C THR A 549 -9.47 18.89 -22.43
N LEU A 550 -8.33 19.48 -22.79
CA LEU A 550 -7.56 20.30 -21.86
C LEU A 550 -8.30 21.64 -21.69
N SER A 551 -9.03 21.78 -20.59
CA SER A 551 -9.90 22.93 -20.34
C SER A 551 -9.14 24.14 -19.84
N ALA A 552 -8.08 23.93 -19.04
CA ALA A 552 -7.19 25.00 -18.57
C ALA A 552 -5.85 24.40 -18.09
N SER A 553 -4.80 25.20 -18.08
CA SER A 553 -3.45 24.78 -17.71
C SER A 553 -2.62 25.94 -17.14
N GLU A 554 -1.34 25.66 -16.87
CA GLU A 554 -0.32 26.68 -16.63
C GLU A 554 -0.25 27.72 -17.78
N PRO A 555 0.11 28.99 -17.48
CA PRO A 555 0.49 29.53 -16.16
C PRO A 555 -0.69 29.96 -15.27
N VAL A 556 -1.94 29.82 -15.75
CA VAL A 556 -3.15 30.25 -15.04
C VAL A 556 -3.37 29.39 -13.80
N LEU A 557 -3.32 28.07 -14.00
CA LEU A 557 -3.45 27.04 -12.98
C LEU A 557 -2.07 26.45 -12.69
N ARG A 558 -1.72 26.27 -11.41
CA ARG A 558 -0.39 25.77 -11.04
C ARG A 558 -0.40 24.53 -10.18
N SER A 559 -1.34 24.40 -9.25
CA SER A 559 -1.41 23.22 -8.41
C SER A 559 -2.82 23.07 -7.86
N LEU A 560 -3.57 22.12 -8.39
CA LEU A 560 -4.99 21.97 -8.11
C LEU A 560 -5.20 20.84 -7.11
N THR A 561 -5.76 21.17 -5.95
CA THR A 561 -6.10 20.19 -4.89
C THR A 561 -7.53 19.68 -4.97
N ASN A 562 -8.45 20.52 -5.47
CA ASN A 562 -9.89 20.30 -5.35
C ASN A 562 -10.68 21.16 -6.35
N LEU A 563 -11.88 20.71 -6.72
CA LEU A 563 -12.82 21.49 -7.52
C LEU A 563 -14.28 21.35 -7.09
N ASP A 564 -15.11 22.33 -7.44
CA ASP A 564 -16.57 22.20 -7.50
C ASP A 564 -17.13 22.97 -8.71
N ILE A 565 -18.36 22.68 -9.14
CA ILE A 565 -18.94 23.27 -10.35
C ILE A 565 -20.34 23.77 -10.05
N ASP A 566 -20.57 25.07 -10.25
CA ASP A 566 -21.85 25.71 -9.95
C ASP A 566 -22.93 25.47 -11.02
N SER A 567 -24.16 25.91 -10.77
CA SER A 567 -25.28 25.74 -11.72
C SER A 567 -25.12 26.51 -13.03
N ARG A 568 -24.15 27.42 -13.12
CA ARG A 568 -23.77 28.12 -14.36
C ARG A 568 -22.67 27.39 -15.13
N GLY A 569 -22.17 26.27 -14.60
CA GLY A 569 -21.10 25.49 -15.21
C GLY A 569 -19.71 26.13 -15.06
N ARG A 570 -19.57 27.09 -14.15
CA ARG A 570 -18.25 27.66 -13.83
C ARG A 570 -17.52 26.71 -12.90
N VAL A 571 -16.25 26.46 -13.17
CA VAL A 571 -15.42 25.55 -12.38
C VAL A 571 -14.68 26.36 -11.33
N TRP A 572 -14.92 26.02 -10.06
CA TRP A 572 -14.27 26.61 -8.91
C TRP A 572 -13.14 25.72 -8.46
N VAL A 573 -11.93 26.25 -8.31
CA VAL A 573 -10.74 25.44 -7.98
C VAL A 573 -9.93 26.02 -6.82
N CYS A 574 -9.38 25.13 -6.01
CA CYS A 574 -8.33 25.43 -5.04
C CYS A 574 -6.96 25.39 -5.74
N ASP A 575 -6.31 26.56 -5.89
CA ASP A 575 -4.99 26.68 -6.51
C ASP A 575 -3.92 26.95 -5.44
N VAL A 576 -3.20 25.89 -5.09
CA VAL A 576 -2.45 25.69 -3.84
C VAL A 576 -0.95 25.57 -4.10
N MET A 577 -0.24 26.69 -3.98
CA MET A 577 1.22 26.74 -4.13
C MET A 577 1.96 26.54 -2.82
N ASN A 578 1.34 26.94 -1.71
CA ASN A 578 2.02 27.06 -0.43
C ASN A 578 2.04 25.76 0.37
N TYR A 579 1.86 24.62 -0.30
CA TYR A 579 1.77 23.33 0.36
C TYR A 579 3.14 22.84 0.89
N ARG A 580 3.17 22.53 2.19
CA ARG A 580 4.29 21.91 2.90
C ARG A 580 5.62 22.63 2.68
N ARG A 581 6.52 22.03 1.90
CA ARG A 581 7.87 22.55 1.66
C ARG A 581 7.88 23.85 0.85
N ASN A 582 6.77 24.13 0.17
CA ASN A 582 6.56 25.34 -0.62
C ASN A 582 5.86 26.45 0.18
N LEU A 583 5.71 26.30 1.50
CA LEU A 583 5.09 27.31 2.35
C LEU A 583 5.77 28.67 2.19
N GLY A 584 5.03 29.65 1.68
CA GLY A 584 5.51 31.01 1.43
C GLY A 584 6.04 31.24 0.02
N SER A 585 6.05 30.23 -0.87
CA SER A 585 6.43 30.36 -2.28
C SER A 585 5.54 31.35 -3.05
N ARG A 586 4.28 31.48 -2.64
CA ARG A 586 3.36 32.55 -3.07
C ARG A 586 3.08 33.48 -1.88
N PRO A 587 3.77 34.65 -1.79
CA PRO A 587 3.66 35.57 -0.66
C PRO A 587 2.25 36.05 -0.36
N GLU A 588 1.41 36.19 -1.38
CA GLU A 588 0.01 36.64 -1.26
C GLU A 588 -0.91 35.55 -0.65
N GLY A 589 -0.45 34.30 -0.62
CA GLY A 589 -1.24 33.14 -0.19
C GLY A 589 -1.95 32.42 -1.34
N ASP A 590 -2.50 31.25 -1.03
CA ASP A 590 -3.22 30.42 -1.99
C ASP A 590 -4.54 31.08 -2.45
N ARG A 591 -5.07 30.58 -3.57
CA ARG A 591 -6.18 31.21 -4.30
C ARG A 591 -7.35 30.25 -4.43
N ILE A 592 -8.55 30.83 -4.40
CA ILE A 592 -9.77 30.23 -4.94
C ILE A 592 -10.06 30.94 -6.26
N LEU A 593 -10.14 30.17 -7.35
CA LEU A 593 -10.38 30.68 -8.69
C LEU A 593 -11.75 30.23 -9.20
N ILE A 594 -12.38 31.06 -10.03
CA ILE A 594 -13.57 30.77 -10.82
C ILE A 594 -13.15 30.76 -12.28
N LEU A 595 -13.43 29.67 -12.98
CA LEU A 595 -13.10 29.45 -14.38
C LEU A 595 -14.41 29.33 -15.17
N GLU A 596 -14.55 30.05 -16.28
CA GLU A 596 -15.75 30.04 -17.11
C GLU A 596 -15.37 29.82 -18.58
N ASP A 597 -16.17 29.00 -19.27
CA ASP A 597 -16.14 28.83 -20.72
C ASP A 597 -17.25 29.70 -21.32
N THR A 598 -16.87 30.83 -21.91
CA THR A 598 -17.79 31.78 -22.52
C THR A 598 -18.15 31.42 -23.98
N THR A 599 -17.52 30.37 -24.53
CA THR A 599 -17.63 29.99 -25.94
C THR A 599 -18.36 28.66 -26.17
N GLY A 600 -18.41 27.80 -25.15
CA GLY A 600 -19.03 26.47 -25.17
C GLY A 600 -18.17 25.38 -25.81
N ASP A 601 -16.87 25.61 -26.03
CA ASP A 601 -15.94 24.64 -26.62
C ASP A 601 -15.27 23.71 -25.59
N GLY A 602 -15.55 23.91 -24.30
CA GLY A 602 -14.98 23.15 -23.19
C GLY A 602 -13.65 23.69 -22.68
N VAL A 603 -13.17 24.82 -23.20
CA VAL A 603 -11.96 25.54 -22.73
C VAL A 603 -12.38 26.73 -21.89
N MET A 604 -11.78 26.87 -20.70
CA MET A 604 -12.05 27.97 -19.78
C MET A 604 -11.25 29.20 -20.22
N ASP A 605 -11.94 30.19 -20.79
CA ASP A 605 -11.34 31.39 -21.36
C ASP A 605 -11.47 32.64 -20.48
N ASP A 606 -12.31 32.59 -19.44
CA ASP A 606 -12.38 33.61 -18.39
C ASP A 606 -11.97 33.05 -17.02
N VAL A 607 -11.22 33.86 -16.27
CA VAL A 607 -10.65 33.47 -14.97
C VAL A 607 -10.76 34.63 -14.00
N LYS A 608 -11.43 34.38 -12.86
CA LYS A 608 -11.56 35.34 -11.77
C LYS A 608 -11.01 34.77 -10.48
N THR A 609 -10.23 35.56 -9.73
CA THR A 609 -9.89 35.23 -8.35
C THR A 609 -11.06 35.58 -7.45
N PHE A 610 -11.68 34.57 -6.82
CA PHE A 610 -12.73 34.77 -5.82
C PHE A 610 -12.14 35.27 -4.49
N TYR A 611 -11.09 34.59 -4.03
CA TYR A 611 -10.39 34.95 -2.80
C TYR A 611 -8.91 34.53 -2.88
N GLN A 612 -8.03 35.31 -2.23
CA GLN A 612 -6.62 34.98 -2.09
C GLN A 612 -6.14 35.38 -0.70
N GLY A 613 -5.46 34.47 0.00
CA GLY A 613 -4.92 34.77 1.32
C GLY A 613 -4.15 33.62 1.97
N ARG A 614 -3.25 33.98 2.88
CA ARG A 614 -2.42 33.02 3.66
C ARG A 614 -3.23 32.17 4.64
N ASP A 615 -4.45 32.60 4.95
CA ASP A 615 -5.39 31.93 5.85
C ASP A 615 -6.18 30.80 5.18
N ILE A 616 -6.02 30.63 3.87
CA ILE A 616 -6.49 29.46 3.11
C ILE A 616 -5.33 28.67 2.47
N ASP A 617 -4.10 28.89 2.93
CA ASP A 617 -2.97 28.10 2.44
C ASP A 617 -3.24 26.61 2.64
N SER A 618 -3.05 25.85 1.57
CA SER A 618 -3.32 24.40 1.53
C SER A 618 -4.79 24.05 1.72
N ALA A 619 -5.66 24.81 1.06
CA ALA A 619 -7.05 24.46 0.88
C ALA A 619 -7.17 23.09 0.18
N MET A 620 -7.87 22.15 0.82
CA MET A 620 -8.03 20.77 0.35
C MET A 620 -9.50 20.40 0.11
N GLY A 621 -10.41 21.37 0.23
CA GLY A 621 -11.83 21.16 0.00
C GLY A 621 -12.52 22.44 -0.41
N ILE A 622 -13.44 22.35 -1.37
CA ILE A 622 -14.31 23.45 -1.80
C ILE A 622 -15.73 22.94 -2.08
N CYS A 623 -16.74 23.68 -1.61
CA CYS A 623 -18.15 23.40 -1.88
C CYS A 623 -18.90 24.70 -2.16
N VAL A 624 -19.63 24.74 -3.27
CA VAL A 624 -20.35 25.91 -3.76
C VAL A 624 -21.85 25.70 -3.58
N LEU A 625 -22.48 26.57 -2.79
CA LEU A 625 -23.90 26.53 -2.46
C LEU A 625 -24.57 27.81 -2.97
N GLU A 626 -25.43 27.68 -3.99
CA GLU A 626 -26.12 28.82 -4.57
C GLU A 626 -27.47 29.11 -3.90
N ASN A 627 -27.77 30.39 -3.77
CA ASN A 627 -29.01 30.93 -3.23
C ASN A 627 -29.74 31.72 -4.36
N ALA A 628 -30.88 32.34 -4.06
CA ALA A 628 -31.62 33.11 -5.06
C ALA A 628 -30.82 34.27 -5.70
N THR A 629 -29.97 34.95 -4.91
CA THR A 629 -29.27 36.17 -5.33
C THR A 629 -27.75 36.11 -5.20
N GLY A 630 -27.19 35.05 -4.61
CA GLY A 630 -25.76 35.00 -4.27
C GLY A 630 -25.27 33.57 -4.08
N VAL A 631 -24.02 33.45 -3.64
CA VAL A 631 -23.28 32.20 -3.50
C VAL A 631 -22.63 32.13 -2.12
N GLU A 632 -22.70 30.96 -1.49
CA GLU A 632 -21.90 30.64 -0.32
C GLU A 632 -20.86 29.60 -0.70
N VAL A 633 -19.62 29.81 -0.29
CA VAL A 633 -18.51 28.90 -0.62
C VAL A 633 -17.88 28.41 0.68
N ILE A 634 -17.87 27.11 0.90
CA ILE A 634 -17.19 26.47 2.02
C ILE A 634 -15.81 26.03 1.53
N VAL A 635 -14.75 26.46 2.22
CA VAL A 635 -13.36 26.10 1.91
C VAL A 635 -12.72 25.48 3.13
N THR A 636 -12.24 24.26 2.99
CA THR A 636 -11.51 23.56 4.06
C THR A 636 -10.02 23.80 3.90
N ALA A 637 -9.43 24.55 4.84
CA ALA A 637 -8.00 24.84 4.91
C ALA A 637 -7.54 24.66 6.36
N SER A 638 -7.15 23.43 6.70
CA SER A 638 -6.85 23.03 8.07
C SER A 638 -5.84 24.00 8.73
N PRO A 639 -6.10 24.45 9.97
CA PRO A 639 -7.02 23.86 10.95
C PRO A 639 -8.44 24.44 10.90
N ASN A 640 -8.81 25.21 9.87
CA ASN A 640 -10.10 25.91 9.81
C ASN A 640 -10.94 25.47 8.60
N VAL A 641 -12.26 25.46 8.78
CA VAL A 641 -13.24 25.45 7.70
C VAL A 641 -13.81 26.86 7.59
N TRP A 642 -13.64 27.49 6.43
CA TRP A 642 -14.12 28.84 6.17
C TRP A 642 -15.41 28.81 5.37
N ARG A 643 -16.40 29.61 5.77
CA ARG A 643 -17.57 29.92 4.95
C ARG A 643 -17.45 31.35 4.45
N PHE A 644 -17.46 31.48 3.13
CA PHE A 644 -17.54 32.74 2.42
C PHE A 644 -18.98 33.00 1.98
N THR A 645 -19.38 34.25 1.98
CA THR A 645 -20.67 34.70 1.43
C THR A 645 -20.40 35.79 0.40
N ASP A 646 -20.83 35.54 -0.82
CA ASP A 646 -20.96 36.48 -1.93
C ASP A 646 -22.46 36.72 -2.14
N ALA A 647 -22.98 37.78 -1.53
CA ALA A 647 -24.42 38.01 -1.38
C ALA A 647 -25.08 38.54 -2.66
N ASP A 648 -24.33 39.22 -3.52
CA ASP A 648 -24.82 39.81 -4.78
C ASP A 648 -24.42 39.02 -6.03
N GLY A 649 -23.59 37.97 -5.86
CA GLY A 649 -23.20 37.04 -6.91
C GLY A 649 -22.19 37.61 -7.87
N ASP A 650 -21.50 38.70 -7.50
CA ASP A 650 -20.51 39.34 -8.36
C ASP A 650 -19.22 38.52 -8.49
N GLY A 651 -19.00 37.53 -7.62
CA GLY A 651 -17.79 36.71 -7.54
C GLY A 651 -16.72 37.24 -6.58
N VAL A 652 -17.07 38.08 -5.61
CA VAL A 652 -16.22 38.57 -4.53
C VAL A 652 -16.96 38.37 -3.20
N PRO A 653 -16.35 37.75 -2.18
CA PRO A 653 -17.04 37.54 -0.91
C PRO A 653 -17.09 38.82 -0.07
N GLU A 654 -18.28 39.25 0.38
CA GLU A 654 -18.42 40.32 1.37
C GLU A 654 -18.16 39.83 2.80
N LYS A 655 -18.31 38.53 3.06
CA LYS A 655 -18.17 37.95 4.39
C LYS A 655 -17.33 36.68 4.36
N LYS A 656 -16.49 36.53 5.38
CA LYS A 656 -15.73 35.32 5.68
C LYS A 656 -15.87 35.00 7.17
N VAL A 657 -16.31 33.79 7.51
CA VAL A 657 -16.40 33.31 8.90
C VAL A 657 -15.83 31.90 9.02
N ALA A 658 -15.24 31.57 10.16
CA ALA A 658 -14.91 30.19 10.49
C ALA A 658 -16.22 29.45 10.80
N MET A 659 -16.48 28.35 10.11
CA MET A 659 -17.58 27.43 10.39
C MET A 659 -17.16 26.42 11.46
N PHE A 660 -15.97 25.83 11.27
CA PHE A 660 -15.33 24.94 12.23
C PHE A 660 -13.85 25.28 12.36
N THR A 661 -13.28 24.94 13.51
CA THR A 661 -11.85 25.07 13.82
C THR A 661 -11.31 23.77 14.40
N GLY A 662 -9.98 23.65 14.49
CA GLY A 662 -9.33 22.49 15.07
C GLY A 662 -9.47 21.20 14.25
N VAL A 663 -9.85 21.28 12.98
CA VAL A 663 -10.14 20.13 12.08
C VAL A 663 -8.87 19.47 11.52
N GLY A 664 -7.84 19.40 12.35
CA GLY A 664 -6.57 18.75 12.05
C GLY A 664 -5.39 19.68 11.82
N ASN A 665 -4.27 19.07 11.45
CA ASN A 665 -2.99 19.74 11.29
C ASN A 665 -2.96 20.58 10.00
N PRO A 666 -2.50 21.86 10.06
CA PRO A 666 -2.23 22.63 8.86
C PRO A 666 -1.21 21.92 7.97
N GLN A 667 -1.31 22.10 6.65
CA GLN A 667 -0.34 21.55 5.69
C GLN A 667 -0.25 20.00 5.70
N HIS A 668 -1.32 19.32 6.11
CA HIS A 668 -1.38 17.86 6.17
C HIS A 668 -2.57 17.30 5.39
N ASP A 669 -2.31 16.26 4.60
CA ASP A 669 -3.22 15.57 3.69
C ASP A 669 -4.15 14.54 4.35
N HIS A 670 -4.16 14.48 5.68
CA HIS A 670 -5.03 13.59 6.47
C HIS A 670 -5.92 14.42 7.42
N SER A 671 -6.01 15.73 7.17
CA SER A 671 -6.80 16.66 7.96
C SER A 671 -8.20 16.82 7.33
N GLY A 672 -8.90 17.94 7.56
CA GLY A 672 -10.20 18.16 6.94
C GLY A 672 -10.14 18.29 5.41
N HIS A 673 -11.15 17.74 4.74
CA HIS A 673 -11.31 17.75 3.28
C HIS A 673 -12.65 18.37 2.83
N SER A 674 -13.08 18.10 1.60
CA SER A 674 -14.20 18.78 0.95
C SER A 674 -15.57 18.47 1.55
N PHE A 675 -16.48 19.43 1.36
CA PHE A 675 -17.89 19.33 1.69
C PHE A 675 -18.68 18.98 0.42
N LEU A 676 -19.81 18.31 0.59
CA LEU A 676 -20.79 18.12 -0.48
C LEU A 676 -22.22 18.18 0.06
N PHE A 677 -23.16 18.56 -0.81
CA PHE A 677 -24.58 18.58 -0.49
C PHE A 677 -25.22 17.21 -0.78
N GLY A 678 -25.81 16.59 0.23
CA GLY A 678 -26.48 15.30 0.12
C GLY A 678 -27.95 15.38 -0.31
N PRO A 679 -28.55 14.25 -0.75
CA PRO A 679 -29.94 14.21 -1.21
C PRO A 679 -30.97 14.47 -0.10
N ASP A 680 -30.56 14.33 1.16
CA ASP A 680 -31.37 14.54 2.36
C ASP A 680 -31.38 16.01 2.85
N GLY A 681 -30.70 16.91 2.13
CA GLY A 681 -30.63 18.33 2.44
C GLY A 681 -29.48 18.73 3.37
N LYS A 682 -28.57 17.81 3.69
CA LYS A 682 -27.48 18.00 4.66
C LYS A 682 -26.12 18.09 3.97
N LEU A 683 -25.14 18.64 4.69
CA LEU A 683 -23.74 18.67 4.29
C LEU A 683 -23.02 17.41 4.77
N TYR A 684 -22.24 16.80 3.89
CA TYR A 684 -21.33 15.69 4.18
C TYR A 684 -19.89 16.14 3.98
N TRP A 685 -19.00 15.74 4.88
CA TRP A 685 -17.57 16.03 4.82
C TRP A 685 -16.80 15.09 5.74
N ASN A 686 -15.47 15.19 5.80
CA ASN A 686 -14.65 14.30 6.62
C ASN A 686 -13.32 14.94 7.04
N PHE A 687 -12.65 14.26 7.96
CA PHE A 687 -11.20 14.35 8.15
C PHE A 687 -10.55 12.97 8.19
N GLY A 688 -9.23 12.90 8.02
CA GLY A 688 -8.43 11.69 8.28
C GLY A 688 -7.95 11.61 9.74
N ASN A 689 -7.01 10.71 10.00
CA ASN A 689 -6.47 10.41 11.33
C ASN A 689 -5.54 11.48 11.90
N THR A 690 -5.30 12.57 11.17
CA THR A 690 -4.66 13.78 11.71
C THR A 690 -5.66 14.92 11.91
N GLY A 691 -6.95 14.62 11.81
CA GLY A 691 -8.06 15.51 12.09
C GLY A 691 -8.20 15.88 13.58
N GLU A 692 -7.80 14.98 14.48
CA GLU A 692 -7.78 15.12 15.94
C GLU A 692 -9.14 15.42 16.61
N GLN A 693 -9.83 16.49 16.25
CA GLN A 693 -11.16 16.84 16.78
C GLN A 693 -11.88 17.84 15.87
N VAL A 694 -13.17 18.09 16.12
CA VAL A 694 -13.88 19.21 15.49
C VAL A 694 -14.29 20.21 16.58
N LYS A 695 -13.96 21.49 16.37
CA LYS A 695 -14.42 22.59 17.22
C LYS A 695 -15.33 23.53 16.45
N ASP A 696 -16.28 24.12 17.15
CA ASP A 696 -17.12 25.19 16.61
C ASP A 696 -16.30 26.47 16.35
N ALA A 697 -16.96 27.49 15.82
CA ALA A 697 -16.37 28.81 15.59
C ALA A 697 -15.87 29.51 16.87
N ASN A 698 -16.34 29.11 18.05
CA ASN A 698 -15.93 29.63 19.35
C ASN A 698 -14.77 28.83 19.98
N GLY A 699 -14.30 27.78 19.30
CA GLY A 699 -13.23 26.91 19.77
C GLY A 699 -13.68 25.85 20.79
N GLN A 700 -14.98 25.61 20.93
CA GLN A 700 -15.54 24.55 21.77
C GLN A 700 -15.64 23.26 20.97
N THR A 701 -15.27 22.12 21.56
CA THR A 701 -15.42 20.82 20.90
C THR A 701 -16.88 20.55 20.56
N VAL A 702 -17.13 20.16 19.32
CA VAL A 702 -18.46 19.78 18.84
C VAL A 702 -18.91 18.51 19.53
N ILE A 703 -20.17 18.50 19.97
CA ILE A 703 -20.86 17.32 20.46
C ILE A 703 -21.84 16.88 19.38
N ASP A 704 -21.78 15.61 18.98
CA ASP A 704 -22.68 15.08 17.97
C ASP A 704 -24.11 14.89 18.50
N ILE A 705 -25.06 14.61 17.61
CA ILE A 705 -26.47 14.39 17.95
C ILE A 705 -26.71 13.21 18.90
N HIS A 706 -25.72 12.34 19.10
CA HIS A 706 -25.78 11.22 20.03
C HIS A 706 -25.03 11.50 21.36
N GLY A 707 -24.63 12.75 21.60
CA GLY A 707 -23.98 13.18 22.83
C GLY A 707 -22.49 12.86 22.93
N ARG A 708 -21.84 12.49 21.82
CA ARG A 708 -20.41 12.13 21.79
C ARG A 708 -19.57 13.34 21.40
N ALA A 709 -18.47 13.57 22.12
CA ALA A 709 -17.50 14.57 21.70
C ALA A 709 -16.76 14.10 20.44
N VAL A 710 -16.66 14.97 19.43
CA VAL A 710 -15.97 14.66 18.17
C VAL A 710 -14.46 14.81 18.37
N ILE A 711 -13.84 13.79 18.97
CA ILE A 711 -12.42 13.71 19.30
C ILE A 711 -11.88 12.31 18.95
N ASP A 712 -10.76 12.26 18.24
CA ASP A 712 -9.95 11.05 18.01
C ASP A 712 -9.07 10.75 19.24
N ASN A 713 -9.64 10.08 20.23
CA ASN A 713 -8.93 9.69 21.45
C ASN A 713 -9.28 8.28 21.95
N GLY A 714 -10.03 7.51 21.17
CA GLY A 714 -10.50 6.17 21.53
C GLY A 714 -11.67 6.13 22.50
N ALA A 715 -12.32 7.26 22.80
CA ALA A 715 -13.41 7.33 23.77
C ALA A 715 -14.67 7.98 23.17
N PRO A 716 -15.40 7.32 22.26
CA PRO A 716 -15.16 5.99 21.66
C PRO A 716 -14.57 6.04 20.24
N LEU A 717 -14.29 7.24 19.73
CA LEU A 717 -13.96 7.46 18.32
C LEU A 717 -12.44 7.40 18.09
N TYR A 718 -12.06 6.82 16.95
CA TYR A 718 -10.67 6.67 16.52
C TYR A 718 -10.52 7.17 15.08
N GLY A 719 -9.35 7.70 14.75
CA GLY A 719 -8.90 7.99 13.39
C GLY A 719 -9.79 8.93 12.59
N GLY A 720 -9.77 8.74 11.27
CA GLY A 720 -10.59 9.46 10.32
C GLY A 720 -12.08 9.17 10.48
N MET A 721 -12.90 10.17 10.17
CA MET A 721 -14.34 10.17 10.41
C MET A 721 -15.05 10.95 9.30
N PRO A 722 -16.08 10.36 8.66
CA PRO A 722 -17.06 11.10 7.89
C PRO A 722 -18.17 11.66 8.77
N PHE A 723 -18.66 12.83 8.39
CA PHE A 723 -19.61 13.64 9.14
C PHE A 723 -20.81 14.04 8.30
N ARG A 724 -21.93 14.30 8.96
CA ARG A 724 -23.12 14.93 8.40
C ARG A 724 -23.57 16.08 9.30
N CYS A 725 -24.00 17.20 8.73
CA CYS A 725 -24.57 18.32 9.48
C CYS A 725 -25.56 19.12 8.64
N ASP A 726 -26.36 19.99 9.26
CA ASP A 726 -27.18 20.97 8.53
C ASP A 726 -26.30 22.00 7.83
N LEU A 727 -26.90 22.78 6.91
CA LEU A 727 -26.19 23.79 6.12
C LEU A 727 -25.47 24.85 6.98
N ASP A 728 -25.91 25.07 8.22
CA ASP A 728 -25.28 25.99 9.16
C ASP A 728 -24.25 25.33 10.10
N GLY A 729 -24.06 24.02 9.97
CA GLY A 729 -23.15 23.22 10.80
C GLY A 729 -23.79 22.63 12.07
N SER A 730 -25.08 22.90 12.32
CA SER A 730 -25.83 22.31 13.44
C SER A 730 -26.25 20.86 13.16
N HIS A 731 -26.83 20.19 14.17
CA HIS A 731 -27.20 18.77 14.11
C HIS A 731 -26.08 17.88 13.55
N PHE A 732 -24.88 18.08 14.11
CA PHE A 732 -23.66 17.41 13.67
C PHE A 732 -23.67 15.93 14.05
N GLU A 733 -23.30 15.06 13.12
CA GLU A 733 -23.38 13.62 13.27
C GLU A 733 -22.08 12.97 12.78
N VAL A 734 -21.52 12.08 13.59
CA VAL A 734 -20.41 11.21 13.18
C VAL A 734 -20.99 9.95 12.55
N LEU A 735 -20.78 9.80 11.24
CA LEU A 735 -21.39 8.75 10.44
C LEU A 735 -20.64 7.41 10.55
N ALA A 736 -19.33 7.42 10.76
CA ALA A 736 -18.52 6.22 10.98
C ALA A 736 -17.16 6.65 11.56
N HIS A 737 -16.31 5.70 11.95
CA HIS A 737 -14.99 6.04 12.46
C HIS A 737 -13.94 4.97 12.14
N ASN A 738 -12.70 5.29 12.53
CA ASN A 738 -11.54 4.43 12.48
C ASN A 738 -11.02 4.17 11.06
N PHE A 739 -11.07 5.21 10.24
CA PHE A 739 -10.34 5.28 8.96
C PHE A 739 -8.93 5.83 9.19
N ARG A 740 -8.04 5.69 8.21
CA ARG A 740 -6.71 6.32 8.26
C ARG A 740 -6.73 7.66 7.55
N ASN A 741 -6.86 7.65 6.24
CA ASN A 741 -6.97 8.85 5.44
C ASN A 741 -8.04 8.61 4.38
N ASN A 742 -9.28 8.69 4.84
CA ASN A 742 -10.41 8.75 3.96
C ASN A 742 -10.44 10.14 3.35
N TRP A 743 -9.86 10.29 2.16
CA TRP A 743 -9.61 11.61 1.57
C TRP A 743 -10.90 12.40 1.41
N GLU A 744 -11.85 11.87 0.66
CA GLU A 744 -13.17 12.47 0.47
C GLU A 744 -14.27 11.44 0.51
N THR A 745 -15.48 11.92 0.79
CA THR A 745 -16.70 11.13 0.73
C THR A 745 -17.59 11.58 -0.42
N THR A 746 -18.49 10.70 -0.85
CA THR A 746 -19.56 11.04 -1.80
C THR A 746 -20.82 10.25 -1.48
N VAL A 747 -21.98 10.78 -1.84
CA VAL A 747 -23.28 10.13 -1.61
C VAL A 747 -24.07 10.03 -2.90
N ASP A 748 -24.80 8.93 -3.04
CA ASP A 748 -25.75 8.77 -4.14
C ASP A 748 -27.17 9.25 -3.77
N SER A 749 -28.10 9.24 -4.73
CA SER A 749 -29.48 9.71 -4.50
C SER A 749 -30.25 8.96 -3.41
N PHE A 750 -29.86 7.73 -3.08
CA PHE A 750 -30.47 6.92 -2.01
C PHE A 750 -29.89 7.26 -0.63
N GLY A 751 -28.89 8.15 -0.56
CA GLY A 751 -28.15 8.46 0.65
C GLY A 751 -27.09 7.42 1.00
N THR A 752 -26.68 6.59 0.02
CA THR A 752 -25.61 5.61 0.23
C THR A 752 -24.27 6.33 0.20
N LEU A 753 -23.48 6.15 1.26
CA LEU A 753 -22.21 6.84 1.45
C LEU A 753 -21.04 5.97 0.93
N TRP A 754 -20.17 6.60 0.15
CA TRP A 754 -19.00 6.00 -0.47
C TRP A 754 -17.78 6.85 -0.19
N GLN A 755 -16.61 6.22 -0.08
CA GLN A 755 -15.33 6.92 0.05
C GLN A 755 -14.17 6.01 -0.36
N SER A 756 -12.99 6.58 -0.47
CA SER A 756 -11.72 5.86 -0.44
C SER A 756 -11.07 5.95 0.95
N ASP A 757 -10.09 5.11 1.24
CA ASP A 757 -9.23 5.20 2.43
C ASP A 757 -7.81 4.73 2.10
N ASN A 758 -6.82 5.57 2.39
CA ASN A 758 -5.40 5.31 2.10
C ASN A 758 -4.73 4.54 3.25
N ASP A 759 -3.95 3.50 2.93
CA ASP A 759 -3.18 2.70 3.88
C ASP A 759 -1.84 3.35 4.27
N ASP A 760 -1.08 2.73 5.18
CA ASP A 760 0.34 3.10 5.34
C ASP A 760 1.12 2.72 4.07
N ASP A 761 1.83 3.70 3.49
CA ASP A 761 2.58 3.54 2.24
C ASP A 761 3.38 2.22 2.19
N GLY A 762 3.08 1.39 1.20
CA GLY A 762 3.75 0.12 0.95
C GLY A 762 3.00 -1.13 1.44
N ASN A 763 1.90 -0.99 2.18
CA ASN A 763 1.08 -2.14 2.60
C ASN A 763 0.18 -2.69 1.48
N ARG A 764 -0.08 -1.89 0.43
CA ARG A 764 -0.97 -2.21 -0.70
C ARG A 764 -2.40 -2.53 -0.26
N GLY A 765 -2.83 -1.94 0.85
CA GLY A 765 -4.13 -2.11 1.48
C GLY A 765 -5.09 -0.94 1.23
N THR A 766 -4.80 -0.01 0.32
CA THR A 766 -5.73 1.05 -0.07
C THR A 766 -7.09 0.45 -0.44
N ARG A 767 -8.20 1.12 -0.09
CA ARG A 767 -9.55 0.56 -0.25
C ARG A 767 -10.59 1.58 -0.71
N ILE A 768 -11.65 1.06 -1.34
CA ILE A 768 -12.93 1.73 -1.53
C ILE A 768 -13.93 1.15 -0.53
N ASN A 769 -14.71 2.01 0.10
CA ASN A 769 -15.68 1.65 1.12
C ASN A 769 -17.11 2.00 0.69
N PHE A 770 -18.01 1.05 0.89
CA PHE A 770 -19.38 1.38 1.31
C PHE A 770 -19.34 1.74 2.80
N VAL A 771 -19.80 2.94 3.15
CA VAL A 771 -19.82 3.40 4.54
C VAL A 771 -21.16 3.07 5.19
N MET A 772 -21.16 2.04 6.03
CA MET A 772 -22.27 1.68 6.89
C MET A 772 -22.28 2.60 8.10
N GLU A 773 -23.41 3.27 8.34
CA GLU A 773 -23.49 4.23 9.43
C GLU A 773 -23.21 3.58 10.80
N HIS A 774 -22.51 4.33 11.63
CA HIS A 774 -21.94 3.97 12.92
C HIS A 774 -20.92 2.82 12.92
N GLY A 775 -20.42 2.44 11.73
CA GLY A 775 -19.41 1.40 11.57
C GLY A 775 -18.01 1.79 12.05
N ASN A 776 -17.26 0.79 12.50
CA ASN A 776 -15.84 0.85 12.81
C ASN A 776 -15.05 0.22 11.64
N TYR A 777 -14.07 0.93 11.08
CA TYR A 777 -13.32 0.53 9.89
C TYR A 777 -11.88 0.06 10.15
N GLY A 778 -11.52 -0.10 11.43
CA GLY A 778 -10.41 -0.94 11.86
C GLY A 778 -9.00 -0.42 11.55
N TYR A 779 -8.77 0.88 11.35
CA TYR A 779 -7.41 1.42 11.27
C TYR A 779 -6.61 1.16 12.56
N ARG A 780 -7.26 1.35 13.72
CA ARG A 780 -6.74 1.04 15.05
C ARG A 780 -7.55 -0.08 15.70
N ASP A 781 -6.92 -0.83 16.59
CA ASP A 781 -7.61 -1.74 17.49
C ASP A 781 -8.59 -0.95 18.40
N GLU A 782 -9.86 -1.35 18.42
CA GLU A 782 -10.91 -0.61 19.13
C GLU A 782 -10.73 -0.56 20.65
N LYS A 783 -10.04 -1.53 21.24
CA LYS A 783 -9.94 -1.67 22.70
C LYS A 783 -8.64 -1.10 23.26
N THR A 784 -7.58 -1.13 22.46
CA THR A 784 -6.23 -0.76 22.88
C THR A 784 -5.70 0.48 22.15
N GLY A 785 -6.29 0.88 21.03
CA GLY A 785 -5.74 1.88 20.13
C GLY A 785 -4.49 1.41 19.37
N GLY A 786 -4.18 0.11 19.48
CA GLY A 786 -3.02 -0.51 18.85
C GLY A 786 -3.04 -0.38 17.32
N GLY A 787 -1.87 -0.29 16.73
CA GLY A 787 -1.70 -0.35 15.28
C GLY A 787 -1.78 -1.79 14.78
N TRP A 788 -1.92 -1.96 13.47
CA TRP A 788 -2.02 -3.28 12.84
C TRP A 788 -0.84 -4.23 13.05
N ARG A 789 0.33 -3.70 13.47
CA ARG A 789 1.53 -4.47 13.80
C ARG A 789 1.53 -5.00 15.23
N ASP A 790 0.66 -4.47 16.08
CA ASP A 790 0.63 -4.84 17.50
C ASP A 790 0.12 -6.27 17.64
N GLU A 791 0.88 -7.09 18.37
CA GLU A 791 0.60 -8.50 18.57
C GLU A 791 -0.75 -8.69 19.25
N ARG A 792 -1.61 -9.49 18.62
CA ARG A 792 -2.92 -9.87 19.15
C ARG A 792 -3.25 -11.29 18.72
N ILE A 793 -4.18 -11.92 19.43
CA ILE A 793 -4.72 -13.22 19.03
C ILE A 793 -5.58 -13.07 17.77
N ASN A 794 -5.67 -14.14 16.97
CA ASN A 794 -6.49 -14.18 15.77
C ASN A 794 -6.12 -13.01 14.84
N GLN A 795 -4.84 -12.87 14.46
CA GLN A 795 -4.43 -11.90 13.43
C GLN A 795 -4.60 -12.51 12.04
N GLU A 796 -4.95 -11.67 11.07
CA GLU A 796 -4.93 -12.05 9.66
C GLU A 796 -3.51 -12.34 9.19
N ASP A 797 -3.35 -13.34 8.33
CA ASP A 797 -2.05 -13.72 7.79
C ASP A 797 -1.52 -12.64 6.82
N GLU A 798 -2.40 -12.08 5.99
CA GLU A 798 -2.05 -11.08 4.99
C GLU A 798 -2.11 -9.64 5.55
N ILE A 799 -1.06 -8.85 5.28
CA ILE A 799 -0.95 -7.45 5.75
C ILE A 799 -2.18 -6.64 5.35
N MET A 800 -2.67 -6.81 4.14
CA MET A 800 -3.77 -6.02 3.60
C MET A 800 -5.11 -6.24 4.35
N HIS A 801 -5.31 -7.40 4.98
CA HIS A 801 -6.46 -7.66 5.85
C HIS A 801 -6.14 -7.33 7.31
N ARG A 802 -4.91 -7.60 7.75
CA ARG A 802 -4.42 -7.29 9.10
C ARG A 802 -4.42 -5.79 9.39
N HIS A 803 -4.07 -4.97 8.38
CA HIS A 803 -3.98 -3.51 8.44
C HIS A 803 -5.27 -2.88 8.96
N TRP A 804 -6.39 -3.45 8.52
CA TRP A 804 -7.73 -2.96 8.82
C TRP A 804 -8.45 -3.81 9.87
N HIS A 805 -7.76 -4.70 10.58
CA HIS A 805 -8.36 -5.54 11.63
C HIS A 805 -9.62 -6.32 11.18
N LEU A 806 -9.68 -6.78 9.93
CA LEU A 806 -10.93 -7.30 9.31
C LEU A 806 -11.53 -8.54 9.99
N ASN A 807 -10.76 -9.25 10.80
CA ASN A 807 -11.22 -10.40 11.57
C ASN A 807 -11.65 -10.09 13.00
N ASP A 808 -11.60 -8.82 13.42
CA ASP A 808 -12.10 -8.39 14.72
C ASP A 808 -13.62 -8.20 14.70
N PRO A 809 -14.33 -8.56 15.78
CA PRO A 809 -15.76 -8.30 15.89
C PRO A 809 -16.01 -6.79 16.04
N GLY A 810 -16.89 -6.25 15.22
CA GLY A 810 -17.13 -4.80 15.17
C GLY A 810 -16.54 -4.11 13.96
N VAL A 811 -15.57 -4.74 13.27
CA VAL A 811 -14.96 -4.17 12.08
C VAL A 811 -15.81 -4.47 10.85
N VAL A 812 -16.26 -3.42 10.18
CA VAL A 812 -17.05 -3.50 8.94
C VAL A 812 -16.17 -4.00 7.79
N PRO A 813 -16.66 -4.92 6.93
CA PRO A 813 -15.88 -5.39 5.78
C PRO A 813 -15.50 -4.28 4.78
N ASN A 814 -14.55 -4.59 3.92
CA ASN A 814 -14.18 -3.72 2.80
C ASN A 814 -14.98 -4.10 1.55
N MET A 815 -15.36 -3.10 0.75
CA MET A 815 -15.99 -3.33 -0.55
C MET A 815 -14.96 -3.77 -1.61
N LEU A 816 -13.82 -3.08 -1.67
CA LEU A 816 -12.74 -3.40 -2.60
C LEU A 816 -11.40 -2.90 -2.07
N GLN A 817 -10.35 -3.72 -2.16
CA GLN A 817 -8.96 -3.28 -1.99
C GLN A 817 -8.34 -3.00 -3.35
N THR A 818 -7.73 -1.83 -3.52
CA THR A 818 -7.22 -1.35 -4.81
C THR A 818 -5.71 -1.55 -4.98
N GLY A 819 -5.01 -2.00 -3.93
CA GLY A 819 -3.57 -2.25 -3.94
C GLY A 819 -2.77 -1.06 -3.45
N ALA A 820 -1.63 -0.79 -4.09
CA ALA A 820 -0.83 0.40 -3.81
C ALA A 820 -1.48 1.60 -4.51
N GLY A 821 -1.78 2.64 -3.75
CA GLY A 821 -2.35 3.87 -4.28
C GLY A 821 -2.08 5.07 -3.38
N SER A 822 -2.70 6.18 -3.72
CA SER A 822 -2.76 7.38 -2.89
C SER A 822 -4.08 8.06 -3.22
N PRO A 823 -5.20 7.42 -2.86
CA PRO A 823 -6.53 7.80 -3.31
C PRO A 823 -6.86 9.24 -2.91
N SER A 824 -7.53 9.97 -3.79
CA SER A 824 -7.87 11.37 -3.57
C SER A 824 -9.36 11.64 -3.85
N GLY A 825 -9.69 12.69 -4.61
CA GLY A 825 -11.07 13.12 -4.82
C GLY A 825 -11.96 12.08 -5.50
N ILE A 826 -13.25 12.14 -5.15
CA ILE A 826 -14.24 11.11 -5.47
C ILE A 826 -15.61 11.72 -5.72
N CYS A 827 -16.34 11.21 -6.72
CA CYS A 827 -17.74 11.56 -6.92
C CYS A 827 -18.58 10.35 -7.32
N PHE A 828 -19.90 10.42 -7.12
CA PHE A 828 -20.84 9.43 -7.63
C PHE A 828 -21.52 9.95 -8.91
N TYR A 829 -21.25 9.31 -10.05
CA TYR A 829 -21.75 9.77 -11.35
C TYR A 829 -23.18 9.30 -11.61
N GLU A 830 -24.16 10.18 -11.47
CA GLU A 830 -25.57 9.91 -11.82
C GLU A 830 -26.01 10.57 -13.14
N GLY A 831 -25.04 10.99 -13.95
CA GLY A 831 -25.28 11.55 -15.28
C GLY A 831 -25.64 10.48 -16.30
N ARG A 832 -26.12 10.93 -17.46
CA ARG A 832 -26.46 10.06 -18.61
C ARG A 832 -25.71 10.44 -19.89
N LEU A 833 -24.76 11.37 -19.79
CA LEU A 833 -23.96 11.83 -20.93
C LEU A 833 -22.85 10.84 -21.27
N LEU A 834 -22.10 10.37 -20.27
CA LEU A 834 -21.02 9.40 -20.48
C LEU A 834 -21.58 8.05 -20.99
N PRO A 835 -20.76 7.16 -21.58
CA PRO A 835 -21.17 5.81 -21.94
C PRO A 835 -21.88 5.07 -20.80
N LYS A 836 -22.88 4.26 -21.15
CA LYS A 836 -23.77 3.56 -20.19
C LYS A 836 -23.03 2.78 -19.10
N ARG A 837 -21.84 2.24 -19.40
CA ARG A 837 -21.02 1.50 -18.43
C ARG A 837 -20.53 2.33 -17.24
N PHE A 838 -20.54 3.65 -17.36
CA PHE A 838 -20.18 4.57 -16.27
C PHE A 838 -21.38 5.13 -15.52
N TRP A 839 -22.62 4.81 -15.94
CA TRP A 839 -23.81 5.33 -15.29
C TRP A 839 -23.96 4.75 -13.89
N ASP A 840 -24.23 5.63 -12.93
CA ASP A 840 -24.52 5.27 -11.54
C ASP A 840 -23.34 4.58 -10.85
N GLN A 841 -22.11 5.05 -11.13
CA GLN A 841 -20.87 4.47 -10.63
C GLN A 841 -20.08 5.49 -9.80
N ILE A 842 -19.27 4.99 -8.87
CA ILE A 842 -18.27 5.78 -8.16
C ILE A 842 -17.14 6.09 -9.15
N ILE A 843 -16.77 7.37 -9.28
CA ILE A 843 -15.62 7.84 -10.05
C ILE A 843 -14.61 8.44 -9.09
N HIS A 844 -13.33 8.12 -9.26
CA HIS A 844 -12.31 8.40 -8.25
C HIS A 844 -10.94 8.64 -8.88
N CYS A 845 -10.22 9.60 -8.31
CA CYS A 845 -8.83 9.92 -8.64
C CYS A 845 -7.87 9.13 -7.76
N ASP A 846 -6.86 8.52 -8.37
CA ASP A 846 -5.76 7.85 -7.67
C ASP A 846 -4.42 8.32 -8.26
N PRO A 847 -3.80 9.36 -7.66
CA PRO A 847 -2.53 9.90 -8.14
C PRO A 847 -1.36 8.92 -8.02
N GLY A 848 -1.41 7.94 -7.12
CA GLY A 848 -0.38 6.90 -6.97
C GLY A 848 -0.09 6.13 -8.28
N PRO A 849 -1.10 5.47 -8.86
CA PRO A 849 -1.04 4.77 -10.15
C PRO A 849 -1.31 5.66 -11.38
N ASN A 850 -1.56 6.96 -11.19
CA ASN A 850 -1.81 7.95 -12.26
C ASN A 850 -3.11 7.68 -13.02
N MET A 851 -4.20 7.45 -12.29
CA MET A 851 -5.46 7.01 -12.88
C MET A 851 -6.68 7.73 -12.35
N VAL A 852 -7.66 7.94 -13.22
CA VAL A 852 -9.07 8.13 -12.84
C VAL A 852 -9.81 6.83 -13.13
N ARG A 853 -10.61 6.34 -12.19
CA ARG A 853 -11.26 5.02 -12.27
C ARG A 853 -12.74 5.12 -11.93
N ALA A 854 -13.53 4.27 -12.56
CA ALA A 854 -14.87 3.92 -12.11
C ALA A 854 -14.80 2.63 -11.29
N TYR A 855 -15.71 2.50 -10.33
CA TYR A 855 -15.94 1.28 -9.58
C TYR A 855 -17.36 0.77 -9.78
N PRO A 856 -17.58 -0.10 -10.80
CA PRO A 856 -18.84 -0.78 -10.95
C PRO A 856 -19.19 -1.64 -9.74
N ALA A 857 -20.16 -1.16 -8.96
CA ALA A 857 -20.61 -1.79 -7.73
C ALA A 857 -21.73 -2.81 -7.99
N THR A 858 -21.63 -3.97 -7.36
CA THR A 858 -22.65 -5.01 -7.38
C THR A 858 -23.07 -5.35 -5.95
N PRO A 859 -24.38 -5.53 -5.67
CA PRO A 859 -24.83 -6.03 -4.38
C PRO A 859 -24.14 -7.34 -4.03
N ASP A 860 -23.65 -7.45 -2.80
CA ASP A 860 -22.98 -8.65 -2.27
C ASP A 860 -23.44 -8.89 -0.83
N GLY A 861 -24.44 -9.76 -0.68
CA GLY A 861 -25.21 -9.88 0.56
C GLY A 861 -25.83 -8.53 0.95
N ALA A 862 -25.66 -8.15 2.21
CA ALA A 862 -26.01 -6.84 2.75
C ALA A 862 -25.01 -5.76 2.35
N GLY A 863 -23.88 -6.07 1.74
CA GLY A 863 -22.89 -5.08 1.32
C GLY A 863 -22.82 -4.93 -0.20
N TYR A 864 -21.62 -4.58 -0.64
CA TYR A 864 -21.27 -4.41 -2.05
C TYR A 864 -19.88 -4.96 -2.31
N SER A 865 -19.69 -5.48 -3.52
CA SER A 865 -18.39 -5.69 -4.14
C SER A 865 -18.25 -4.76 -5.35
N ALA A 866 -17.04 -4.58 -5.87
CA ALA A 866 -16.83 -3.82 -7.10
C ALA A 866 -15.67 -4.30 -7.96
N THR A 867 -15.69 -3.91 -9.23
CA THR A 867 -14.57 -4.03 -10.17
C THR A 867 -13.89 -2.68 -10.39
N ILE A 868 -12.72 -2.67 -11.04
CA ILE A 868 -12.00 -1.45 -11.41
C ILE A 868 -12.11 -1.25 -12.93
N GLU A 869 -12.61 -0.10 -13.37
CA GLU A 869 -12.65 0.29 -14.77
C GLU A 869 -11.92 1.63 -14.98
N PRO A 870 -10.76 1.66 -15.67
CA PRO A 870 -10.04 2.91 -15.93
C PRO A 870 -10.83 3.88 -16.84
N LEU A 871 -10.88 5.17 -16.47
CA LEU A 871 -11.40 6.27 -17.30
C LEU A 871 -10.27 7.04 -17.99
N MET A 872 -9.23 7.37 -17.22
CA MET A 872 -8.03 8.09 -17.69
C MET A 872 -6.80 7.44 -17.07
N THR A 873 -5.76 7.19 -17.86
CA THR A 873 -4.52 6.55 -17.40
C THR A 873 -3.28 7.27 -17.94
N GLY A 874 -2.42 7.75 -17.05
CA GLY A 874 -1.17 8.46 -17.39
C GLY A 874 0.03 7.55 -17.68
N THR A 875 -0.14 6.37 -18.29
CA THR A 875 0.99 5.43 -18.49
C THR A 875 2.09 6.02 -19.39
N ALA A 876 1.73 6.93 -20.30
CA ALA A 876 2.69 7.61 -21.17
C ALA A 876 3.14 8.99 -20.62
N ASP A 877 2.45 9.54 -19.62
CA ASP A 877 2.87 10.72 -18.86
C ASP A 877 2.85 10.41 -17.35
N PRO A 878 3.98 9.95 -16.78
CA PRO A 878 4.07 9.58 -15.37
C PRO A 878 4.07 10.79 -14.43
N TRP A 879 3.81 12.01 -14.92
CA TRP A 879 3.58 13.22 -14.11
C TRP A 879 2.11 13.52 -13.92
N PHE A 880 1.21 12.87 -14.66
CA PHE A 880 -0.23 12.97 -14.44
C PHE A 880 -0.58 12.53 -13.00
N ARG A 881 -1.13 13.45 -12.22
CA ARG A 881 -1.52 13.29 -10.81
C ARG A 881 -2.95 13.79 -10.65
N PRO A 882 -3.95 12.99 -11.05
CA PRO A 882 -5.34 13.38 -10.87
C PRO A 882 -5.61 13.61 -9.38
N ALA A 883 -6.13 14.78 -9.02
CA ALA A 883 -6.33 15.16 -7.63
C ALA A 883 -7.80 15.05 -7.22
N ASP A 884 -8.72 15.49 -8.09
CA ASP A 884 -10.15 15.50 -7.80
C ASP A 884 -10.99 15.43 -9.09
N VAL A 885 -12.26 15.03 -8.97
CA VAL A 885 -13.22 14.81 -10.07
C VAL A 885 -14.63 15.26 -9.71
N CYS A 886 -15.24 16.13 -10.52
CA CYS A 886 -16.61 16.62 -10.30
C CYS A 886 -17.47 16.53 -11.56
N THR A 887 -18.78 16.32 -11.39
CA THR A 887 -19.76 16.26 -12.50
C THR A 887 -20.32 17.64 -12.81
N ALA A 888 -20.20 18.07 -14.07
CA ALA A 888 -20.73 19.35 -14.55
C ALA A 888 -22.25 19.28 -14.85
N PRO A 889 -22.94 20.43 -14.95
CA PRO A 889 -24.38 20.49 -15.24
C PRO A 889 -24.83 19.84 -16.56
N ASP A 890 -23.95 19.76 -17.56
CA ASP A 890 -24.20 19.07 -18.84
C ASP A 890 -24.08 17.54 -18.72
N GLY A 891 -23.52 17.04 -17.61
CA GLY A 891 -23.25 15.63 -17.35
C GLY A 891 -21.85 15.18 -17.76
N SER A 892 -20.95 16.07 -18.18
CA SER A 892 -19.52 15.78 -18.35
C SER A 892 -18.79 15.73 -17.00
N LEU A 893 -17.58 15.20 -16.98
CA LEU A 893 -16.71 15.22 -15.80
C LEU A 893 -15.59 16.24 -15.99
N PHE A 894 -15.20 16.91 -14.91
CA PHE A 894 -13.95 17.65 -14.85
C PHE A 894 -13.00 16.97 -13.88
N VAL A 895 -11.72 16.88 -14.25
CA VAL A 895 -10.66 16.25 -13.47
C VAL A 895 -9.53 17.25 -13.29
N THR A 896 -9.16 17.54 -12.05
CA THR A 896 -7.96 18.32 -11.74
C THR A 896 -6.73 17.43 -11.79
N ASP A 897 -5.63 17.98 -12.29
CA ASP A 897 -4.32 17.35 -12.34
C ASP A 897 -3.31 18.25 -11.63
N TRP A 898 -2.78 17.74 -10.52
CA TRP A 898 -1.74 18.42 -9.75
C TRP A 898 -0.44 18.53 -10.56
N TYR A 899 -0.19 17.60 -11.49
CA TYR A 899 0.98 17.48 -12.35
C TYR A 899 2.34 17.50 -11.63
N ASP A 900 2.77 16.36 -11.06
CA ASP A 900 4.00 16.26 -10.27
C ASP A 900 4.73 14.92 -10.51
N PRO A 901 6.09 14.89 -10.44
CA PRO A 901 6.83 13.64 -10.56
C PRO A 901 6.66 12.68 -9.37
N GLY A 902 6.23 13.18 -8.20
CA GLY A 902 6.04 12.42 -6.96
C GLY A 902 4.57 12.34 -6.52
N VAL A 903 4.33 11.65 -5.41
CA VAL A 903 3.00 11.48 -4.80
C VAL A 903 3.07 11.87 -3.32
N GLY A 904 1.95 12.31 -2.74
CA GLY A 904 1.81 12.53 -1.29
C GLY A 904 2.43 13.82 -0.75
N GLY A 905 2.70 14.83 -1.57
CA GLY A 905 3.12 16.19 -1.16
C GLY A 905 4.49 16.33 -0.48
N HIS A 906 5.00 15.31 0.21
CA HIS A 906 6.30 15.31 0.89
C HIS A 906 7.47 15.49 -0.09
N ARG A 907 7.26 15.11 -1.36
CA ARG A 907 8.26 15.16 -2.42
C ARG A 907 7.85 16.03 -3.62
N GLN A 908 6.84 16.91 -3.49
CA GLN A 908 6.27 17.73 -4.59
C GLN A 908 7.35 18.41 -5.45
N GLY A 909 7.73 17.79 -6.56
CA GLY A 909 8.84 18.18 -7.42
C GLY A 909 8.56 19.36 -8.33
N ASP A 910 7.30 19.61 -8.67
CA ASP A 910 6.87 20.72 -9.51
C ASP A 910 5.74 21.48 -8.80
N SER A 911 5.86 22.81 -8.79
CA SER A 911 4.83 23.68 -8.23
C SER A 911 4.27 24.63 -9.28
N ASP A 912 4.78 24.64 -10.51
CA ASP A 912 4.44 25.67 -11.49
C ASP A 912 3.48 25.19 -12.58
N ARG A 913 3.07 23.92 -12.54
CA ARG A 913 2.23 23.28 -13.56
C ARG A 913 1.05 22.54 -12.92
N GLY A 914 -0.15 22.89 -13.36
CA GLY A 914 -1.39 22.22 -12.97
C GLY A 914 -2.39 22.33 -14.10
N ARG A 915 -3.21 21.29 -14.29
CA ARG A 915 -4.08 21.17 -15.46
C ARG A 915 -5.49 20.79 -15.06
N LEU A 916 -6.45 21.17 -15.89
CA LEU A 916 -7.85 20.83 -15.75
C LEU A 916 -8.32 20.16 -17.04
N PHE A 917 -8.86 18.96 -16.92
CA PHE A 917 -9.40 18.20 -18.05
C PHE A 917 -10.91 18.09 -17.96
N ARG A 918 -11.61 18.28 -19.09
CA ARG A 918 -13.01 17.88 -19.25
C ARG A 918 -13.08 16.53 -19.97
N LEU A 919 -13.96 15.64 -19.52
CA LEU A 919 -14.20 14.33 -20.10
C LEU A 919 -15.66 14.19 -20.54
N ALA A 920 -15.88 13.95 -21.83
CA ALA A 920 -17.19 13.79 -22.44
C ALA A 920 -17.12 12.86 -23.66
N PRO A 921 -18.24 12.39 -24.24
CA PRO A 921 -18.20 11.68 -25.52
C PRO A 921 -17.60 12.56 -26.64
N PRO A 922 -16.93 11.96 -27.65
CA PRO A 922 -16.27 12.73 -28.71
C PRO A 922 -17.18 13.74 -29.41
N GLY A 923 -16.67 14.96 -29.62
CA GLY A 923 -17.40 16.05 -30.26
C GLY A 923 -18.56 16.67 -29.46
N THR A 924 -18.68 16.34 -28.17
CA THR A 924 -19.71 16.92 -27.29
C THR A 924 -19.34 18.34 -26.87
N LYS A 925 -20.16 19.31 -27.27
CA LYS A 925 -20.03 20.72 -26.82
C LYS A 925 -20.35 20.87 -25.34
N TYR A 926 -19.78 21.88 -24.70
CA TYR A 926 -20.12 22.19 -23.32
C TYR A 926 -21.36 23.09 -23.29
N GLU A 927 -22.50 22.54 -22.84
CA GLU A 927 -23.79 23.25 -22.84
C GLU A 927 -24.47 23.15 -21.46
N VAL A 928 -24.52 24.27 -20.74
CA VAL A 928 -25.11 24.32 -19.41
C VAL A 928 -26.63 24.51 -19.49
N PRO A 929 -27.43 23.57 -18.97
CA PRO A 929 -28.89 23.70 -18.95
C PRO A 929 -29.33 24.83 -18.01
N LYS A 930 -30.37 25.57 -18.42
CA LYS A 930 -30.99 26.63 -17.61
C LYS A 930 -32.26 26.12 -16.96
N PHE A 931 -32.41 26.42 -15.67
CA PHE A 931 -33.58 26.02 -14.89
C PHE A 931 -34.27 27.23 -14.24
N ASP A 932 -35.58 27.12 -14.05
CA ASP A 932 -36.36 28.08 -13.27
C ASP A 932 -36.54 27.56 -11.84
N PHE A 933 -35.74 28.07 -10.92
CA PHE A 933 -35.81 27.71 -9.51
C PHE A 933 -36.95 28.41 -8.76
N SER A 934 -37.72 29.29 -9.39
CA SER A 934 -38.82 30.01 -8.74
C SER A 934 -40.16 29.26 -8.77
N THR A 935 -40.24 28.17 -9.52
CA THR A 935 -41.44 27.33 -9.63
C THR A 935 -41.14 25.89 -9.27
N ALA A 936 -42.09 25.20 -8.64
CA ALA A 936 -41.92 23.79 -8.26
C ALA A 936 -41.61 22.89 -9.45
N ALA A 937 -42.24 23.14 -10.61
CA ALA A 937 -41.97 22.40 -11.83
C ALA A 937 -40.54 22.60 -12.35
N GLY A 938 -40.07 23.86 -12.41
CA GLY A 938 -38.71 24.15 -12.87
C GLY A 938 -37.64 23.64 -11.91
N ALA A 939 -37.88 23.73 -10.59
CA ALA A 939 -36.98 23.18 -9.58
C ALA A 939 -36.96 21.63 -9.58
N VAL A 940 -38.09 20.96 -9.84
CA VAL A 940 -38.12 19.50 -10.05
C VAL A 940 -37.29 19.07 -11.26
N GLU A 941 -37.37 19.80 -12.38
CA GLU A 941 -36.50 19.51 -13.53
C GLU A 941 -35.01 19.73 -13.20
N ALA A 942 -34.67 20.76 -12.43
CA ALA A 942 -33.31 20.97 -11.94
C ALA A 942 -32.83 19.85 -11.00
N LEU A 943 -33.71 19.32 -10.15
CA LEU A 943 -33.38 18.24 -9.22
C LEU A 943 -32.99 16.94 -9.94
N LYS A 944 -33.38 16.76 -11.21
CA LYS A 944 -32.96 15.62 -12.05
C LYS A 944 -31.51 15.72 -12.52
N ASN A 945 -30.91 16.91 -12.49
CA ASN A 945 -29.55 17.13 -12.95
C ASN A 945 -28.52 16.30 -12.14
N PRO A 946 -27.41 15.83 -12.75
CA PRO A 946 -26.40 15.07 -12.02
C PRO A 946 -25.46 15.94 -11.16
N ASN A 947 -25.26 17.21 -11.51
CA ASN A 947 -24.41 18.15 -10.76
C ASN A 947 -24.99 18.46 -9.37
N LEU A 948 -24.14 18.43 -8.34
CA LEU A 948 -24.55 18.61 -6.95
C LEU A 948 -24.98 20.04 -6.64
N ALA A 949 -24.34 21.07 -7.19
CA ALA A 949 -24.73 22.47 -6.96
C ALA A 949 -26.12 22.78 -7.55
N VAL A 950 -26.41 22.30 -8.77
CA VAL A 950 -27.76 22.38 -9.37
C VAL A 950 -28.79 21.69 -8.48
N ARG A 951 -28.48 20.48 -7.99
CA ARG A 951 -29.36 19.73 -7.09
C ARG A 951 -29.56 20.44 -5.76
N ALA A 952 -28.51 21.02 -5.17
CA ALA A 952 -28.59 21.75 -3.91
C ALA A 952 -29.53 22.95 -4.02
N ARG A 953 -29.38 23.74 -5.10
CA ARG A 953 -30.26 24.88 -5.37
C ARG A 953 -31.71 24.46 -5.61
N ALA A 954 -31.92 23.39 -6.37
CA ALA A 954 -33.24 22.80 -6.61
C ALA A 954 -33.90 22.31 -5.32
N TRP A 955 -33.16 21.56 -4.52
CA TRP A 955 -33.62 20.99 -3.26
C TRP A 955 -34.05 22.10 -2.30
N ARG A 956 -33.23 23.14 -2.12
CA ARG A 956 -33.53 24.27 -1.23
C ARG A 956 -34.79 25.02 -1.66
N SER A 957 -34.94 25.29 -2.96
CA SER A 957 -36.15 25.90 -3.50
C SER A 957 -37.40 25.06 -3.22
N LEU A 958 -37.35 23.75 -3.51
CA LEU A 958 -38.49 22.85 -3.27
C LEU A 958 -38.81 22.69 -1.79
N HIS A 959 -37.79 22.66 -0.93
CA HIS A 959 -37.97 22.59 0.51
C HIS A 959 -38.61 23.87 1.07
N GLU A 960 -38.19 25.05 0.60
CA GLU A 960 -38.78 26.34 0.96
C GLU A 960 -40.25 26.45 0.51
N MET A 961 -40.61 25.86 -0.63
CA MET A 961 -42.00 25.81 -1.11
C MET A 961 -42.90 24.91 -0.25
N GLY A 962 -42.35 23.92 0.45
CA GLY A 962 -43.10 23.00 1.31
C GLY A 962 -44.26 22.31 0.57
N HIS A 963 -45.48 22.46 1.09
CA HIS A 963 -46.69 21.87 0.50
C HIS A 963 -46.93 22.31 -0.96
N ASP A 964 -46.51 23.51 -1.37
CA ASP A 964 -46.71 23.99 -2.74
C ASP A 964 -45.88 23.17 -3.77
N ALA A 965 -44.82 22.49 -3.33
CA ALA A 965 -44.01 21.61 -4.16
C ALA A 965 -44.54 20.16 -4.24
N GLU A 966 -45.45 19.76 -3.35
CA GLU A 966 -45.86 18.36 -3.16
C GLU A 966 -46.37 17.72 -4.46
N SER A 967 -47.25 18.40 -5.19
CA SER A 967 -47.79 17.87 -6.45
C SER A 967 -46.71 17.67 -7.53
N ALA A 968 -45.69 18.52 -7.58
CA ALA A 968 -44.60 18.39 -8.54
C ALA A 968 -43.65 17.25 -8.12
N LEU A 969 -43.36 17.14 -6.83
CA LEU A 969 -42.55 16.08 -6.25
C LEU A 969 -43.21 14.70 -6.41
N LEU A 970 -44.52 14.58 -6.24
CA LEU A 970 -45.27 13.35 -6.55
C LEU A 970 -45.13 12.95 -8.02
N GLY A 971 -45.09 13.94 -8.92
CA GLY A 971 -44.78 13.71 -10.33
C GLY A 971 -43.39 13.10 -10.53
N LEU A 972 -42.37 13.61 -9.81
CA LEU A 972 -41.02 13.06 -9.82
C LEU A 972 -40.93 11.68 -9.15
N TYR A 973 -41.71 11.43 -8.09
CA TYR A 973 -41.79 10.15 -7.40
C TYR A 973 -42.40 9.03 -8.27
N ALA A 974 -43.11 9.38 -9.34
CA ALA A 974 -43.62 8.45 -10.33
C ALA A 974 -42.61 8.13 -11.47
N ASP A 975 -41.43 8.75 -11.47
CA ASP A 975 -40.42 8.55 -12.52
C ASP A 975 -39.92 7.09 -12.55
N PRO A 976 -39.69 6.50 -13.74
CA PRO A 976 -39.19 5.12 -13.85
C PRO A 976 -37.76 4.94 -13.32
N ASN A 977 -36.96 6.01 -13.23
CA ASN A 977 -35.63 5.95 -12.64
C ASN A 977 -35.72 6.03 -11.12
N PRO A 978 -35.31 4.99 -10.37
CA PRO A 978 -35.44 4.96 -8.91
C PRO A 978 -34.65 6.08 -8.21
N ARG A 979 -33.59 6.62 -8.83
CA ARG A 979 -32.85 7.77 -8.27
C ARG A 979 -33.68 9.05 -8.27
N MET A 980 -34.52 9.25 -9.30
CA MET A 980 -35.44 10.39 -9.34
C MET A 980 -36.50 10.27 -8.25
N LYS A 981 -37.02 9.05 -8.06
CA LYS A 981 -37.93 8.76 -6.95
C LYS A 981 -37.30 9.01 -5.59
N ALA A 982 -36.05 8.59 -5.37
CA ALA A 982 -35.34 8.79 -4.11
C ALA A 982 -35.17 10.29 -3.80
N ARG A 983 -34.75 11.09 -4.79
CA ARG A 983 -34.64 12.55 -4.68
C ARG A 983 -35.98 13.20 -4.31
N ALA A 984 -37.09 12.73 -4.88
CA ALA A 984 -38.42 13.18 -4.51
C ALA A 984 -38.80 12.76 -3.08
N LEU A 985 -38.55 11.50 -2.71
CA LEU A 985 -38.90 10.92 -1.42
C LEU A 985 -38.29 11.68 -0.24
N TRP A 986 -37.02 12.10 -0.35
CA TRP A 986 -36.36 12.92 0.67
C TRP A 986 -37.09 14.23 0.94
N LEU A 987 -37.52 14.94 -0.12
CA LEU A 987 -38.23 16.21 -0.01
C LEU A 987 -39.67 16.01 0.47
N LEU A 988 -40.39 15.03 -0.09
CA LEU A 988 -41.76 14.68 0.31
C LEU A 988 -41.83 14.35 1.80
N GLY A 989 -40.91 13.51 2.29
CA GLY A 989 -40.82 13.15 3.70
C GLY A 989 -40.49 14.30 4.65
N LYS A 990 -39.93 15.40 4.13
CA LYS A 990 -39.60 16.61 4.90
C LYS A 990 -40.66 17.71 4.75
N ILE A 991 -41.77 17.45 4.06
CA ILE A 991 -42.95 18.32 4.10
C ILE A 991 -43.58 18.21 5.51
N PRO A 992 -43.78 19.33 6.23
CA PRO A 992 -44.35 19.31 7.57
C PRO A 992 -45.67 18.51 7.62
N GLY A 993 -45.74 17.52 8.51
CA GLY A 993 -46.93 16.70 8.72
C GLY A 993 -47.08 15.45 7.83
N HIS A 994 -46.26 15.28 6.79
CA HIS A 994 -46.35 14.14 5.85
C HIS A 994 -45.23 13.09 6.01
N GLY A 995 -44.29 13.30 6.93
CA GLY A 995 -43.11 12.44 7.04
C GLY A 995 -43.40 10.94 7.15
N ARG A 996 -44.32 10.54 8.05
CA ARG A 996 -44.70 9.13 8.21
C ARG A 996 -45.39 8.56 6.98
N GLU A 997 -46.28 9.32 6.35
CA GLU A 997 -47.00 8.91 5.13
C GLU A 997 -46.00 8.53 4.02
N TYR A 998 -44.99 9.38 3.79
CA TYR A 998 -44.02 9.13 2.74
C TYR A 998 -42.98 8.07 3.10
N VAL A 999 -42.64 7.90 4.39
CA VAL A 999 -41.88 6.73 4.84
C VAL A 999 -42.64 5.44 4.51
N GLU A 1000 -43.92 5.35 4.85
CA GLU A 1000 -44.76 4.17 4.56
C GLU A 1000 -44.88 3.94 3.04
N ALA A 1001 -45.02 5.01 2.24
CA ALA A 1001 -45.05 4.93 0.79
C ALA A 1001 -43.72 4.42 0.19
N GLY A 1002 -42.58 4.84 0.74
CA GLY A 1002 -41.26 4.38 0.31
C GLY A 1002 -40.98 2.92 0.70
N LEU A 1003 -41.38 2.51 1.91
CA LEU A 1003 -41.32 1.12 2.38
C LEU A 1003 -42.16 0.16 1.52
N ALA A 1004 -43.20 0.66 0.86
CA ALA A 1004 -44.05 -0.12 -0.03
C ALA A 1004 -43.52 -0.22 -1.49
N ASP A 1005 -42.44 0.50 -1.86
CA ASP A 1005 -41.93 0.44 -3.24
C ASP A 1005 -41.25 -0.91 -3.52
N SER A 1006 -41.42 -1.41 -4.74
CA SER A 1006 -40.80 -2.65 -5.23
C SER A 1006 -39.26 -2.61 -5.24
N ASN A 1007 -38.66 -1.43 -5.36
CA ASN A 1007 -37.20 -1.28 -5.40
C ASN A 1007 -36.62 -1.25 -3.97
N PRO A 1008 -35.68 -2.16 -3.62
CA PRO A 1008 -35.08 -2.21 -2.29
C PRO A 1008 -34.31 -0.93 -1.90
N ASP A 1009 -33.71 -0.22 -2.84
CA ASP A 1009 -32.98 1.03 -2.55
C ASP A 1009 -33.92 2.15 -2.10
N LEU A 1010 -35.19 2.15 -2.55
CA LEU A 1010 -36.20 3.07 -2.04
C LEU A 1010 -36.69 2.71 -0.65
N ARG A 1011 -36.82 1.41 -0.34
CA ARG A 1011 -37.14 0.97 1.02
C ARG A 1011 -36.02 1.32 1.99
N ILE A 1012 -34.76 1.17 1.58
CA ILE A 1012 -33.57 1.67 2.30
C ILE A 1012 -33.65 3.19 2.50
N THR A 1013 -33.97 3.94 1.44
CA THR A 1013 -34.13 5.41 1.53
C THR A 1013 -35.21 5.80 2.53
N ALA A 1014 -36.35 5.09 2.55
CA ALA A 1014 -37.43 5.32 3.50
C ALA A 1014 -37.01 5.05 4.96
N ILE A 1015 -36.20 4.02 5.21
CA ILE A 1015 -35.65 3.72 6.54
C ILE A 1015 -34.70 4.85 6.99
N ARG A 1016 -33.80 5.30 6.11
CA ARG A 1016 -32.89 6.42 6.40
C ARG A 1016 -33.64 7.70 6.68
N LEU A 1017 -34.72 7.96 5.92
CA LEU A 1017 -35.62 9.09 6.14
C LEU A 1017 -36.33 8.97 7.50
N ALA A 1018 -36.88 7.81 7.85
CA ALA A 1018 -37.53 7.59 9.15
C ALA A 1018 -36.59 7.92 10.32
N LYS A 1019 -35.34 7.45 10.25
CA LYS A 1019 -34.30 7.74 11.25
C LYS A 1019 -34.03 9.24 11.42
N GLN A 1020 -34.16 10.05 10.36
CA GLN A 1020 -34.01 11.51 10.46
C GLN A 1020 -35.26 12.23 10.98
N LEU A 1021 -36.42 11.58 10.96
CA LEU A 1021 -37.71 12.19 11.32
C LEU A 1021 -38.18 11.84 12.74
N THR A 1022 -37.64 10.79 13.36
CA THR A 1022 -38.05 10.32 14.68
C THR A 1022 -36.91 9.63 15.43
N ASP A 1023 -36.86 9.83 16.76
CA ASP A 1023 -35.92 9.13 17.66
C ASP A 1023 -36.34 7.68 17.95
N GLN A 1024 -37.55 7.28 17.54
CA GLN A 1024 -38.09 5.92 17.71
C GLN A 1024 -38.45 5.29 16.35
N PRO A 1025 -37.47 5.06 15.47
CA PRO A 1025 -37.71 4.55 14.12
C PRO A 1025 -38.35 3.16 14.11
N SER A 1026 -38.16 2.32 15.14
CA SER A 1026 -38.72 0.95 15.22
C SER A 1026 -40.23 0.93 15.01
N GLY A 1027 -40.96 1.92 15.54
CA GLY A 1027 -42.40 2.02 15.38
C GLY A 1027 -42.87 2.34 13.95
N TRP A 1028 -41.96 2.74 13.06
CA TRP A 1028 -42.24 3.11 11.66
C TRP A 1028 -41.71 2.07 10.68
N ILE A 1029 -40.62 1.36 11.02
CA ILE A 1029 -39.92 0.46 10.09
C ILE A 1029 -39.99 -1.01 10.46
N ALA A 1030 -40.68 -1.38 11.57
CA ALA A 1030 -40.66 -2.75 12.08
C ALA A 1030 -41.03 -3.82 11.05
N GLU A 1031 -41.94 -3.56 10.12
CA GLU A 1031 -42.33 -4.53 9.07
C GLU A 1031 -41.18 -4.87 8.12
N ALA A 1032 -40.24 -3.94 7.89
CA ALA A 1032 -39.11 -4.13 6.99
C ALA A 1032 -38.04 -5.11 7.53
N ALA A 1033 -38.15 -5.57 8.79
CA ALA A 1033 -37.26 -6.60 9.31
C ALA A 1033 -37.49 -7.99 8.68
N ASP A 1034 -38.64 -8.22 8.03
CA ASP A 1034 -38.90 -9.43 7.23
C ASP A 1034 -38.76 -9.20 5.71
N ASP A 1035 -38.21 -8.05 5.30
CA ASP A 1035 -38.01 -7.73 3.88
C ASP A 1035 -37.20 -8.82 3.19
N GLU A 1036 -37.52 -9.17 1.95
CA GLU A 1036 -36.79 -10.18 1.18
C GLU A 1036 -35.31 -9.79 0.97
N SER A 1037 -35.04 -8.50 0.83
CA SER A 1037 -33.70 -7.95 0.63
C SER A 1037 -32.94 -7.86 1.94
N VAL A 1038 -31.82 -8.58 2.01
CA VAL A 1038 -30.90 -8.51 3.16
C VAL A 1038 -30.30 -7.11 3.34
N ALA A 1039 -30.15 -6.32 2.28
CA ALA A 1039 -29.70 -4.93 2.36
C ALA A 1039 -30.75 -4.00 3.01
N VAL A 1040 -32.04 -4.29 2.84
CA VAL A 1040 -33.12 -3.57 3.55
C VAL A 1040 -33.08 -3.95 5.03
N ARG A 1041 -32.99 -5.25 5.35
CA ARG A 1041 -32.86 -5.73 6.74
C ARG A 1041 -31.62 -5.14 7.43
N ARG A 1042 -30.49 -5.02 6.73
CA ARG A 1042 -29.27 -4.33 7.21
C ARG A 1042 -29.58 -2.90 7.61
N GLU A 1043 -30.28 -2.15 6.77
CA GLU A 1043 -30.60 -0.75 7.05
C GLU A 1043 -31.52 -0.62 8.27
N VAL A 1044 -32.47 -1.54 8.47
CA VAL A 1044 -33.27 -1.60 9.70
C VAL A 1044 -32.37 -1.82 10.92
N ALA A 1045 -31.46 -2.79 10.86
CA ALA A 1045 -30.54 -3.08 11.96
C ALA A 1045 -29.68 -1.86 12.35
N VAL A 1046 -29.18 -1.11 11.37
CA VAL A 1046 -28.39 0.10 11.62
C VAL A 1046 -29.26 1.23 12.20
N ALA A 1047 -30.48 1.42 11.67
CA ALA A 1047 -31.35 2.53 12.05
C ALA A 1047 -31.86 2.46 13.50
N ILE A 1048 -31.93 1.27 14.10
CA ILE A 1048 -32.47 1.08 15.46
C ILE A 1048 -31.42 1.21 16.58
N ARG A 1049 -30.14 1.50 16.26
CA ARG A 1049 -29.05 1.55 17.24
C ARG A 1049 -29.34 2.43 18.47
N TYR A 1050 -29.94 3.60 18.26
CA TYR A 1050 -30.25 4.58 19.30
C TYR A 1050 -31.74 4.63 19.68
N ASP A 1051 -32.52 3.65 19.23
CA ASP A 1051 -33.95 3.58 19.55
C ASP A 1051 -34.17 3.07 20.99
N GLU A 1052 -34.69 3.95 21.84
CA GLU A 1052 -34.96 3.67 23.25
C GLU A 1052 -36.31 2.98 23.51
N SER A 1053 -37.09 2.67 22.47
CA SER A 1053 -38.40 2.02 22.64
C SER A 1053 -38.28 0.57 23.13
N ASP A 1054 -39.29 0.11 23.89
CA ASP A 1054 -39.38 -1.27 24.39
C ASP A 1054 -39.47 -2.31 23.26
N ALA A 1055 -39.89 -1.89 22.06
CA ALA A 1055 -40.03 -2.77 20.90
C ALA A 1055 -38.69 -3.09 20.21
N MET A 1056 -37.65 -2.28 20.43
CA MET A 1056 -36.38 -2.41 19.71
C MET A 1056 -35.70 -3.78 19.91
N PRO A 1057 -35.55 -4.32 21.14
CA PRO A 1057 -34.89 -5.60 21.34
C PRO A 1057 -35.56 -6.78 20.62
N GLU A 1058 -36.90 -6.81 20.59
CA GLU A 1058 -37.66 -7.84 19.86
C GLU A 1058 -37.51 -7.69 18.34
N LEU A 1059 -37.50 -6.46 17.83
CA LEU A 1059 -37.24 -6.18 16.42
C LEU A 1059 -35.83 -6.61 16.01
N TRP A 1060 -34.83 -6.30 16.84
CA TRP A 1060 -33.46 -6.74 16.63
C TRP A 1060 -33.34 -8.28 16.65
N ALA A 1061 -33.99 -8.95 17.61
CA ALA A 1061 -33.99 -10.40 17.70
C ALA A 1061 -34.59 -11.04 16.43
N ARG A 1062 -35.65 -10.46 15.86
CA ARG A 1062 -36.25 -10.90 14.60
C ARG A 1062 -35.24 -10.84 13.45
N LEU A 1063 -34.53 -9.72 13.31
CA LEU A 1063 -33.44 -9.57 12.33
C LEU A 1063 -32.32 -10.59 12.54
N ALA A 1064 -31.89 -10.81 13.78
CA ALA A 1064 -30.84 -11.76 14.13
C ALA A 1064 -31.22 -13.21 13.85
N THR A 1065 -32.48 -13.60 14.04
CA THR A 1065 -32.97 -14.95 13.69
C THR A 1065 -32.99 -15.22 12.18
N SER A 1066 -32.97 -14.17 11.36
CA SER A 1066 -32.94 -14.26 9.90
C SER A 1066 -31.52 -14.27 9.32
N TYR A 1067 -30.48 -14.18 10.16
CA TYR A 1067 -29.10 -14.31 9.71
C TYR A 1067 -28.80 -15.75 9.28
N ASP A 1068 -28.19 -15.90 8.10
CA ASP A 1068 -27.91 -17.17 7.46
C ASP A 1068 -26.60 -17.84 7.90
N GLY A 1069 -25.75 -17.10 8.64
CA GLY A 1069 -24.43 -17.58 9.06
C GLY A 1069 -23.31 -17.40 8.02
N GLN A 1070 -23.53 -16.59 6.99
CA GLN A 1070 -22.54 -16.37 5.92
C GLN A 1070 -22.24 -14.88 5.67
N ASP A 1071 -23.27 -14.03 5.72
CA ASP A 1071 -23.14 -12.61 5.36
C ASP A 1071 -22.49 -11.77 6.47
N ARG A 1072 -21.18 -11.52 6.32
CA ARG A 1072 -20.40 -10.71 7.25
C ARG A 1072 -20.90 -9.26 7.35
N TRP A 1073 -21.41 -8.68 6.27
CA TRP A 1073 -21.96 -7.32 6.29
C TRP A 1073 -23.21 -7.24 7.16
N TYR A 1074 -24.10 -8.22 7.02
CA TYR A 1074 -25.31 -8.29 7.82
C TYR A 1074 -25.00 -8.56 9.30
N LEU A 1075 -24.03 -9.44 9.59
CA LEU A 1075 -23.57 -9.68 10.96
C LEU A 1075 -23.04 -8.41 11.64
N GLU A 1076 -22.30 -7.58 10.92
CA GLU A 1076 -21.83 -6.29 11.46
C GLU A 1076 -22.95 -5.28 11.65
N ALA A 1077 -23.94 -5.23 10.76
CA ALA A 1077 -25.12 -4.39 10.93
C ALA A 1077 -25.93 -4.77 12.18
N LEU A 1078 -26.11 -6.07 12.45
CA LEU A 1078 -26.71 -6.55 13.70
C LEU A 1078 -25.89 -6.12 14.93
N GLY A 1079 -24.58 -6.21 14.81
CA GLY A 1079 -23.66 -5.77 15.84
C GLY A 1079 -23.69 -4.25 16.10
N ILE A 1080 -23.90 -3.43 15.07
CA ILE A 1080 -24.12 -1.98 15.19
C ILE A 1080 -25.46 -1.69 15.86
N GLY A 1081 -26.53 -2.35 15.43
CA GLY A 1081 -27.88 -2.15 15.97
C GLY A 1081 -28.03 -2.52 17.44
N SER A 1082 -27.27 -3.53 17.91
CA SER A 1082 -27.31 -3.96 19.31
C SER A 1082 -26.34 -3.21 20.23
N ASP A 1083 -25.41 -2.39 19.71
CA ASP A 1083 -24.24 -1.91 20.48
C ASP A 1083 -24.61 -1.18 21.78
N VAL A 1084 -25.68 -0.38 21.78
CA VAL A 1084 -26.12 0.41 22.96
C VAL A 1084 -26.98 -0.42 23.94
N ARG A 1085 -27.68 -1.46 23.46
CA ARG A 1085 -28.63 -2.28 24.25
C ARG A 1085 -28.37 -3.78 24.09
N ALA A 1086 -27.10 -4.17 24.07
CA ALA A 1086 -26.67 -5.52 23.69
C ALA A 1086 -27.25 -6.63 24.57
N GLU A 1087 -27.40 -6.39 25.87
CA GLU A 1087 -27.98 -7.36 26.82
C GLU A 1087 -29.45 -7.64 26.51
N GLU A 1088 -30.27 -6.59 26.34
CA GLU A 1088 -31.69 -6.72 26.03
C GLU A 1088 -31.92 -7.40 24.67
N CYS A 1089 -31.16 -6.98 23.65
CA CYS A 1089 -31.21 -7.57 22.32
C CYS A 1089 -30.84 -9.06 22.32
N PHE A 1090 -29.78 -9.43 23.03
CA PHE A 1090 -29.34 -10.82 23.10
C PHE A 1090 -30.31 -11.69 23.91
N ASP A 1091 -30.92 -11.15 24.97
CA ASP A 1091 -31.96 -11.83 25.74
C ASP A 1091 -33.19 -12.13 24.89
N ALA A 1092 -33.67 -11.14 24.13
CA ALA A 1092 -34.77 -11.34 23.17
C ALA A 1092 -34.43 -12.37 22.09
N TYR A 1093 -33.19 -12.40 21.60
CA TYR A 1093 -32.73 -13.42 20.65
C TYR A 1093 -32.72 -14.83 21.26
N LEU A 1094 -32.19 -14.98 22.48
CA LEU A 1094 -32.19 -16.27 23.19
C LEU A 1094 -33.61 -16.81 23.40
N ASP A 1095 -34.56 -15.94 23.74
CA ASP A 1095 -35.97 -16.29 23.86
C ASP A 1095 -36.57 -16.71 22.52
N ALA A 1096 -36.29 -15.96 21.44
CA ALA A 1096 -36.76 -16.26 20.09
C ALA A 1096 -36.25 -17.63 19.57
N VAL A 1097 -35.00 -17.97 19.85
CA VAL A 1097 -34.42 -19.29 19.48
C VAL A 1097 -34.64 -20.37 20.54
N LYS A 1098 -35.37 -20.09 21.62
CA LYS A 1098 -35.63 -21.01 22.75
C LYS A 1098 -34.34 -21.62 23.33
N GLY A 1099 -33.27 -20.82 23.36
CA GLY A 1099 -31.94 -21.23 23.81
C GLY A 1099 -31.14 -22.10 22.82
N HIS A 1100 -31.66 -22.42 21.63
CA HIS A 1100 -30.96 -23.20 20.60
C HIS A 1100 -29.97 -22.35 19.77
N TRP A 1101 -29.07 -21.64 20.44
CA TRP A 1101 -28.13 -20.70 19.79
C TRP A 1101 -26.88 -21.37 19.18
N ASP A 1102 -26.49 -22.59 19.61
CA ASP A 1102 -25.27 -23.26 19.11
C ASP A 1102 -25.46 -23.89 17.71
N THR A 1103 -25.80 -23.03 16.75
CA THR A 1103 -25.81 -23.28 15.30
C THR A 1103 -24.68 -22.49 14.66
N PRO A 1104 -24.26 -22.76 13.40
CA PRO A 1104 -23.27 -21.92 12.72
C PRO A 1104 -23.60 -20.42 12.76
N ALA A 1105 -24.83 -20.03 12.41
CA ALA A 1105 -25.29 -18.65 12.45
C ALA A 1105 -25.34 -18.09 13.89
N GLY A 1106 -25.86 -18.86 14.85
CA GLY A 1106 -25.95 -18.40 16.24
C GLY A 1106 -24.59 -18.28 16.94
N ARG A 1107 -23.58 -19.08 16.55
CA ARG A 1107 -22.19 -18.91 17.03
C ARG A 1107 -21.56 -17.61 16.53
N ASP A 1108 -21.88 -17.19 15.31
CA ASP A 1108 -21.45 -15.90 14.78
C ASP A 1108 -22.14 -14.73 15.51
N ILE A 1109 -23.43 -14.84 15.83
CA ILE A 1109 -24.14 -13.86 16.69
C ILE A 1109 -23.48 -13.78 18.07
N VAL A 1110 -23.20 -14.94 18.70
CA VAL A 1110 -22.48 -15.01 19.98
C VAL A 1110 -21.09 -14.40 19.89
N TRP A 1111 -20.39 -14.61 18.77
CA TRP A 1111 -19.07 -14.01 18.54
C TRP A 1111 -19.14 -12.49 18.35
N ARG A 1112 -20.24 -11.95 17.81
CA ARG A 1112 -20.35 -10.52 17.49
C ARG A 1112 -20.94 -9.66 18.62
N VAL A 1113 -21.91 -10.18 19.37
CA VAL A 1113 -22.71 -9.39 20.31
C VAL A 1113 -21.99 -9.21 21.64
N ARG A 1114 -22.00 -7.99 22.17
CA ARG A 1114 -21.25 -7.59 23.38
C ARG A 1114 -21.99 -7.85 24.70
N ALA A 1115 -22.95 -8.77 24.73
CA ALA A 1115 -23.74 -9.09 25.91
C ALA A 1115 -23.00 -10.01 26.90
N PRO A 1116 -23.21 -9.88 28.23
CA PRO A 1116 -22.61 -10.78 29.21
C PRO A 1116 -22.89 -12.28 28.96
N LYS A 1117 -24.11 -12.63 28.56
CA LYS A 1117 -24.46 -14.03 28.23
C LYS A 1117 -23.77 -14.53 26.96
N ALA A 1118 -23.42 -13.65 26.01
CA ALA A 1118 -22.64 -14.03 24.83
C ALA A 1118 -21.19 -14.39 25.22
N ALA A 1119 -20.58 -13.64 26.15
CA ALA A 1119 -19.27 -14.00 26.71
C ALA A 1119 -19.30 -15.37 27.41
N GLU A 1120 -20.37 -15.68 28.14
CA GLU A 1120 -20.57 -17.00 28.76
C GLU A 1120 -20.70 -18.12 27.71
N ALA A 1121 -21.46 -17.89 26.65
CA ALA A 1121 -21.61 -18.82 25.53
C ALA A 1121 -20.28 -19.07 24.80
N MET A 1122 -19.49 -18.03 24.54
CA MET A 1122 -18.14 -18.15 23.96
C MET A 1122 -17.22 -19.02 24.82
N VAL A 1123 -17.26 -18.85 26.15
CA VAL A 1123 -16.48 -19.69 27.06
C VAL A 1123 -16.91 -21.15 27.00
N SER A 1124 -18.20 -21.44 26.85
CA SER A 1124 -18.68 -22.81 26.61
C SER A 1124 -18.16 -23.39 25.29
N LEU A 1125 -18.10 -22.59 24.21
CA LEU A 1125 -17.53 -23.01 22.93
C LEU A 1125 -16.01 -23.29 23.03
N ILE A 1126 -15.28 -22.47 23.77
CA ILE A 1126 -13.85 -22.67 24.04
C ILE A 1126 -13.63 -23.99 24.81
N ALA A 1127 -14.47 -24.25 25.83
CA ALA A 1127 -14.36 -25.44 26.67
C ALA A 1127 -14.69 -26.76 25.93
N ASP A 1128 -15.44 -26.72 24.82
CA ASP A 1128 -15.88 -27.90 24.08
C ASP A 1128 -14.69 -28.61 23.39
N PRO A 1129 -14.30 -29.82 23.83
CA PRO A 1129 -13.16 -30.54 23.28
C PRO A 1129 -13.34 -31.01 21.84
N SER A 1130 -14.56 -31.00 21.31
CA SER A 1130 -14.83 -31.37 19.91
C SER A 1130 -14.44 -30.27 18.92
N ARG A 1131 -14.20 -29.04 19.39
CA ARG A 1131 -13.82 -27.89 18.55
C ARG A 1131 -12.32 -27.84 18.27
N PRO A 1132 -11.87 -27.63 17.02
CA PRO A 1132 -10.48 -27.34 16.71
C PRO A 1132 -9.96 -26.13 17.47
N LEU A 1133 -8.75 -26.22 18.05
CA LEU A 1133 -8.17 -25.11 18.82
C LEU A 1133 -8.07 -23.81 18.02
N LYS A 1134 -7.71 -23.89 16.73
CA LYS A 1134 -7.64 -22.70 15.84
C LYS A 1134 -9.01 -22.02 15.65
N GLU A 1135 -10.11 -22.78 15.71
CA GLU A 1135 -11.46 -22.20 15.65
C GLU A 1135 -11.78 -21.40 16.92
N THR A 1136 -11.15 -21.71 18.05
CA THR A 1136 -11.43 -21.03 19.33
C THR A 1136 -10.73 -19.67 19.48
N ASP A 1137 -9.72 -19.38 18.67
CA ASP A 1137 -8.95 -18.13 18.72
C ASP A 1137 -9.85 -16.90 18.49
N ARG A 1138 -10.84 -17.00 17.60
CA ARG A 1138 -11.79 -15.91 17.35
C ARG A 1138 -12.68 -15.59 18.56
N TYR A 1139 -13.00 -16.59 19.39
CA TYR A 1139 -13.83 -16.38 20.60
C TYR A 1139 -13.01 -15.75 21.71
N PHE A 1140 -11.74 -16.18 21.88
CA PHE A 1140 -10.81 -15.49 22.77
C PHE A 1140 -10.61 -14.04 22.34
N ARG A 1141 -10.45 -13.79 21.03
CA ARG A 1141 -10.35 -12.44 20.50
C ARG A 1141 -11.60 -11.63 20.81
N SER A 1142 -12.78 -12.17 20.54
CA SER A 1142 -14.04 -11.46 20.79
C SER A 1142 -14.28 -11.14 22.28
N LEU A 1143 -13.88 -12.04 23.18
CA LEU A 1143 -13.93 -11.78 24.62
C LEU A 1143 -13.17 -10.51 25.04
N GLU A 1144 -12.14 -10.09 24.30
CA GLU A 1144 -11.40 -8.84 24.56
C GLU A 1144 -12.22 -7.57 24.30
N PHE A 1145 -13.32 -7.68 23.54
CA PHE A 1145 -14.21 -6.57 23.22
C PHE A 1145 -15.34 -6.37 24.25
N HIS A 1146 -15.50 -7.30 25.19
CA HIS A 1146 -16.41 -7.16 26.34
C HIS A 1146 -15.75 -6.38 27.46
N ASP A 1147 -16.58 -5.81 28.35
CA ASP A 1147 -16.12 -5.22 29.61
C ASP A 1147 -15.19 -6.16 30.36
N ALA A 1148 -14.12 -5.60 30.94
CA ALA A 1148 -13.09 -6.38 31.62
C ALA A 1148 -13.67 -7.29 32.72
N ASP A 1149 -14.64 -6.79 33.49
CA ASP A 1149 -15.31 -7.55 34.55
C ASP A 1149 -16.15 -8.72 34.01
N VAL A 1150 -16.87 -8.49 32.91
CA VAL A 1150 -17.67 -9.52 32.20
C VAL A 1150 -16.75 -10.61 31.67
N ARG A 1151 -15.71 -10.21 30.92
CA ARG A 1151 -14.67 -11.12 30.39
C ARG A 1151 -14.03 -11.94 31.50
N THR A 1152 -13.55 -11.31 32.56
CA THR A 1152 -12.89 -12.00 33.68
C THR A 1152 -13.84 -12.97 34.39
N LYS A 1153 -15.10 -12.59 34.60
CA LYS A 1153 -16.12 -13.47 35.20
C LYS A 1153 -16.41 -14.69 34.31
N ALA A 1154 -16.52 -14.48 33.00
CA ALA A 1154 -16.74 -15.56 32.04
C ALA A 1154 -15.54 -16.54 32.03
N LEU A 1155 -14.31 -16.04 31.86
CA LEU A 1155 -13.10 -16.87 31.77
C LEU A 1155 -12.84 -17.72 33.02
N LYS A 1156 -13.25 -17.25 34.22
CA LYS A 1156 -13.14 -18.05 35.46
C LYS A 1156 -13.89 -19.39 35.39
N ARG A 1157 -14.85 -19.55 34.48
CA ARG A 1157 -15.57 -20.82 34.27
C ARG A 1157 -14.74 -21.89 33.56
N LEU A 1158 -13.61 -21.52 32.96
CA LEU A 1158 -12.63 -22.47 32.40
C LEU A 1158 -11.75 -23.09 33.50
N LEU A 1159 -11.78 -22.53 34.71
CA LEU A 1159 -11.05 -23.07 35.86
C LEU A 1159 -11.86 -24.21 36.51
N PRO A 1160 -11.19 -25.29 36.95
CA PRO A 1160 -11.84 -26.45 37.56
C PRO A 1160 -12.46 -26.19 38.93
#